data_AF-A0A496BSY1-F1
#
_entry.id   AF-A0A496BSY1-F1
#
_cell.length_a   1.000
_cell.length_b   1.000
_cell.length_c   1.000
_cell.angle_alpha   90.00
_cell.angle_beta   90.00
_cell.angle_gamma   90.00
#
_symmetry.space_group_name_H-M   'P 1'
#
loop_
_entity.id
_entity.type
_entity.pdbx_description
1 polymer ?
#
loop_
_entity_poly.entity_id
_entity_poly.type
_entity_poly.pdbx_seq_one_letter_code
_entity_poly.pdbx_strand_id
1 'polypeptide(L)'
;MKKLLFQTTLFLLLCSCISKIEKTPVDYVNNRIGNISHLLVPTYPTTHLPNSMLRMIPTHNEFTTDRMEGLALNSPSHRQGHSLLLLPYRGDVKDFDGNLKYRYDHEKSTPYNYSVYLDDFSVGVDFVPAAKSAIYRFRFEDSDRRLILLKANGKGEIDIKDGALCGYDNFAGIKHYFYLEFDAQPIQVDSLSHSLVFAEFPESKDVVNVRYGISYIGVEQAKRNLYNEINDFNLEKLASQARDKWNDVLGKIKIEGGTEDQKTTFYTALYRAHERMINISEDGKYFSAYDGKVHEDNGVDFWVDDWVWDTYLALHPLQVLLNPEAQEQKLASYIRMYEQSGWIPTFPCVFGDAHCMNGNHAAGVFADALNKGLRFDVEKAFEGMKHTVMTESMIPWYRGPKTALDDFYHENGWFPALHPGEKEEFTEVGPFEQRQAAAVTTAASYDDWCIAQLAKHLGKDEDYRFFQDRSYNYRNVFNKETHFFHPKDKDGKFIEPFDYIFSGGIGARAYFDENNAWTYNWDVRHHIQDLIDLFGGNTPFIERLDQLFVEDMKMSKWQYYALHPDATGNVGQFVMGNEPSFHIPYLYNYAGQPWKTQKRIRMLMESWFRNDLMGVCGDEDGGGMSAFYVFSALGFYPVSPGVPVYTIGSPLFDKSEIQLANGKVFTMIAHGVSWENKYIQSAKLNGAEYNKTWFTHEDVMKGGTLELFMGDRPNKKWGVGEGANPPSGEFVD
;
A
#
# COMPACT_ATOMS: atom_id res chain seq x y z
N MET A 1 78.95 -23.64 -19.50
CA MET A 1 78.55 -22.80 -18.35
C MET A 1 77.22 -22.16 -18.73
N LYS A 2 76.08 -22.81 -18.50
CA LYS A 2 75.33 -23.03 -17.25
C LYS A 2 74.73 -21.75 -16.64
N LYS A 3 73.40 -21.80 -16.48
CA LYS A 3 72.47 -20.92 -15.73
C LYS A 3 71.92 -19.71 -16.48
N LEU A 4 70.82 -19.91 -17.20
CA LEU A 4 69.56 -19.12 -17.05
C LEU A 4 68.45 -19.71 -17.96
N LEU A 5 67.97 -20.89 -17.61
CA LEU A 5 66.76 -21.49 -18.18
C LEU A 5 66.11 -22.21 -17.01
N PHE A 6 65.05 -21.62 -16.44
CA PHE A 6 64.06 -22.15 -15.48
C PHE A 6 63.59 -20.99 -14.59
N GLN A 7 62.73 -20.08 -15.09
CA GLN A 7 61.79 -19.30 -14.27
C GLN A 7 60.87 -18.35 -15.09
N THR A 8 60.36 -18.81 -16.24
CA THR A 8 59.37 -18.03 -17.04
C THR A 8 58.19 -18.88 -17.48
N THR A 9 57.71 -19.74 -16.58
CA THR A 9 56.50 -20.56 -16.81
C THR A 9 55.68 -20.71 -15.53
N LEU A 10 55.46 -19.60 -14.82
CA LEU A 10 54.51 -19.54 -13.70
C LEU A 10 53.95 -18.12 -13.53
N PHE A 11 53.50 -17.52 -14.63
CA PHE A 11 52.85 -16.20 -14.60
C PHE A 11 51.73 -16.11 -15.64
N LEU A 12 50.89 -17.15 -15.70
CA LEU A 12 49.70 -17.23 -16.55
C LEU A 12 48.80 -18.32 -15.95
N LEU A 13 48.16 -18.02 -14.81
CA LEU A 13 46.99 -18.71 -14.23
C LEU A 13 46.62 -18.06 -12.89
N LEU A 14 46.41 -16.74 -12.91
CA LEU A 14 45.55 -16.06 -11.94
C LEU A 14 44.47 -15.37 -12.77
N CYS A 15 43.64 -16.18 -13.44
CA CYS A 15 42.29 -15.74 -13.77
C CYS A 15 41.64 -15.42 -12.43
N SER A 16 41.47 -14.12 -12.19
CA SER A 16 40.58 -13.59 -11.19
C SER A 16 39.21 -14.26 -11.37
N CYS A 17 38.92 -15.25 -10.54
CA CYS A 17 37.55 -15.63 -10.23
C CYS A 17 36.93 -14.41 -9.52
N ILE A 18 36.48 -13.43 -10.30
CA ILE A 18 35.46 -12.49 -9.84
C ILE A 18 34.22 -13.37 -9.72
N SER A 19 34.02 -13.98 -8.55
CA SER A 19 32.73 -14.55 -8.20
C SER A 19 31.73 -13.41 -8.34
N LYS A 20 30.90 -13.45 -9.39
CA LYS A 20 29.75 -12.58 -9.50
C LYS A 20 28.97 -12.77 -8.19
N ILE A 21 28.89 -11.72 -7.37
CA ILE A 21 28.07 -11.77 -6.16
C ILE A 21 26.64 -12.03 -6.65
N GLU A 22 26.09 -13.16 -6.25
CA GLU A 22 24.72 -13.53 -6.59
C GLU A 22 23.80 -12.58 -5.82
N LYS A 23 23.02 -11.77 -6.54
CA LYS A 23 22.05 -10.85 -5.94
C LYS A 23 20.95 -11.66 -5.26
N THR A 24 20.62 -11.29 -4.03
CA THR A 24 19.40 -11.77 -3.36
C THR A 24 18.24 -10.80 -3.64
N PRO A 25 16.96 -11.19 -3.41
CA PRO A 25 15.80 -10.34 -3.68
C PRO A 25 15.91 -8.90 -3.17
N VAL A 26 16.42 -8.71 -1.95
CA VAL A 26 16.57 -7.37 -1.36
C VAL A 26 17.56 -6.47 -2.10
N ASP A 27 18.54 -7.04 -2.83
CA ASP A 27 19.50 -6.25 -3.64
C ASP A 27 18.85 -5.62 -4.88
N TYR A 28 17.65 -6.08 -5.24
CA TYR A 28 16.86 -5.49 -6.31
C TYR A 28 15.97 -4.34 -5.83
N VAL A 29 15.76 -4.17 -4.52
CA VAL A 29 14.86 -3.14 -4.01
C VAL A 29 15.48 -1.76 -4.13
N ASN A 30 14.79 -0.88 -4.85
CA ASN A 30 15.08 0.54 -4.94
C ASN A 30 13.94 1.32 -4.31
N ASN A 31 14.02 1.58 -3.00
CA ASN A 31 12.98 2.31 -2.26
C ASN A 31 12.86 3.80 -2.64
N ARG A 32 13.64 4.27 -3.64
CA ARG A 32 13.52 5.62 -4.19
C ARG A 32 12.62 5.73 -5.43
N ILE A 33 12.14 4.59 -5.95
CA ILE A 33 11.19 4.58 -7.07
C ILE A 33 9.92 5.32 -6.64
N GLY A 34 9.56 6.37 -7.38
CA GLY A 34 8.37 7.19 -7.12
C GLY A 34 8.54 8.32 -6.10
N ASN A 35 9.75 8.66 -5.66
CA ASN A 35 9.93 9.78 -4.71
C ASN A 35 9.76 11.18 -5.34
N ILE A 36 9.63 11.28 -6.67
CA ILE A 36 9.35 12.53 -7.38
C ILE A 36 8.08 12.37 -8.20
N SER A 37 7.18 13.34 -8.09
CA SER A 37 6.01 13.49 -8.95
C SER A 37 5.69 14.98 -9.13
N HIS A 38 4.88 15.29 -10.15
CA HIS A 38 4.51 16.68 -10.48
C HIS A 38 3.23 17.15 -9.78
N LEU A 39 2.37 16.24 -9.32
CA LEU A 39 1.06 16.57 -8.75
C LEU A 39 0.87 15.95 -7.37
N LEU A 40 1.19 14.67 -7.25
CA LEU A 40 0.98 13.86 -6.05
C LEU A 40 2.30 13.50 -5.38
N VAL A 41 2.26 12.77 -4.27
CA VAL A 41 3.44 12.31 -3.52
C VAL A 41 3.43 10.77 -3.43
N PRO A 42 3.91 10.08 -4.47
CA PRO A 42 3.71 8.64 -4.59
C PRO A 42 4.29 7.84 -3.45
N THR A 43 5.54 8.13 -3.10
CA THR A 43 6.28 7.29 -2.16
C THR A 43 7.36 8.07 -1.41
N TYR A 44 7.84 7.47 -0.32
CA TYR A 44 9.01 7.94 0.44
C TYR A 44 10.12 6.89 0.51
N PRO A 45 11.40 7.28 0.65
CA PRO A 45 12.51 6.35 0.77
C PRO A 45 12.62 5.75 2.18
N THR A 46 11.59 5.01 2.58
CA THR A 46 11.42 4.42 3.91
C THR A 46 12.48 3.35 4.17
N THR A 47 13.07 3.38 5.36
CA THR A 47 13.97 2.33 5.89
C THR A 47 13.32 1.72 7.13
N HIS A 48 12.96 0.43 7.08
CA HIS A 48 12.17 -0.25 8.11
C HIS A 48 12.27 -1.79 7.97
N LEU A 49 11.69 -2.54 8.91
CA LEU A 49 11.49 -3.98 8.73
C LEU A 49 10.09 -4.28 8.16
N PRO A 50 9.85 -5.46 7.55
CA PRO A 50 8.53 -5.81 7.05
C PRO A 50 7.45 -5.62 8.12
N ASN A 51 6.43 -4.81 7.79
CA ASN A 51 5.27 -4.50 8.61
C ASN A 51 5.60 -4.03 10.05
N SER A 52 6.72 -3.34 10.25
CA SER A 52 7.17 -2.92 11.57
C SER A 52 6.63 -1.57 12.03
N MET A 53 6.47 -1.45 13.35
CA MET A 53 6.09 -0.21 14.03
C MET A 53 7.09 0.93 13.81
N LEU A 54 8.40 0.64 13.86
CA LEU A 54 9.44 1.63 13.61
C LEU A 54 9.67 1.79 12.11
N ARG A 55 9.57 3.03 11.64
CA ARG A 55 9.85 3.43 10.26
C ARG A 55 10.67 4.71 10.26
N MET A 56 11.68 4.78 9.41
CA MET A 56 12.50 5.98 9.23
C MET A 56 12.31 6.49 7.82
N ILE A 57 11.87 7.75 7.70
CA ILE A 57 11.81 8.50 6.45
C ILE A 57 12.76 9.70 6.59
N PRO A 58 13.72 9.88 5.67
CA PRO A 58 14.58 11.07 5.64
C PRO A 58 13.76 12.36 5.58
N THR A 59 14.10 13.35 6.40
CA THR A 59 13.29 14.59 6.56
C THR A 59 13.68 15.69 5.57
N HIS A 60 13.85 15.33 4.30
CA HIS A 60 14.04 16.27 3.20
C HIS A 60 12.80 16.34 2.31
N ASN A 61 12.60 17.47 1.63
CA ASN A 61 11.37 17.70 0.85
C ASN A 61 11.55 17.29 -0.61
N GLU A 62 11.43 15.99 -0.89
CA GLU A 62 11.08 15.43 -2.22
C GLU A 62 11.87 16.03 -3.40
N PHE A 63 13.18 16.23 -3.20
CA PHE A 63 14.08 16.81 -4.21
C PHE A 63 13.77 18.24 -4.66
N THR A 64 12.88 18.95 -3.96
CA THR A 64 12.62 20.39 -4.16
C THR A 64 13.62 21.29 -3.43
N THR A 65 14.44 20.70 -2.54
CA THR A 65 15.46 21.38 -1.74
C THR A 65 16.61 20.43 -1.38
N ASP A 66 17.80 20.98 -1.16
CA ASP A 66 18.97 20.30 -0.60
C ASP A 66 18.96 20.27 0.94
N ARG A 67 17.83 20.62 1.57
CA ARG A 67 17.69 20.76 3.02
C ARG A 67 17.00 19.57 3.67
N MET A 68 17.54 19.17 4.82
CA MET A 68 16.99 18.16 5.73
C MET A 68 16.80 18.76 7.12
N GLU A 69 15.66 18.51 7.77
CA GLU A 69 15.34 19.09 9.09
C GLU A 69 16.03 18.36 10.26
N GLY A 70 16.33 17.09 10.09
CA GLY A 70 17.01 16.23 11.07
C GLY A 70 16.80 14.74 10.80
N LEU A 71 17.07 13.91 11.79
CA LEU A 71 16.97 12.46 11.68
C LEU A 71 15.83 11.97 12.57
N ALA A 72 14.74 11.50 11.95
CA ALA A 72 13.56 11.04 12.66
C ALA A 72 13.83 9.79 13.50
N LEU A 73 13.32 9.73 14.74
CA LEU A 73 13.32 8.45 15.47
C LEU A 73 12.22 7.50 14.98
N ASN A 74 11.08 8.06 14.55
CA ASN A 74 10.01 7.30 13.92
C ASN A 74 9.19 8.18 12.98
N SER A 75 8.62 7.60 11.94
CA SER A 75 7.62 8.18 11.04
C SER A 75 6.30 7.43 11.21
N PRO A 76 5.41 7.89 12.13
CA PRO A 76 4.18 7.17 12.45
C PRO A 76 3.14 7.17 11.34
N SER A 77 3.27 8.07 10.37
CA SER A 77 2.37 8.20 9.22
C SER A 77 3.20 8.34 7.94
N HIS A 78 2.63 7.93 6.80
CA HIS A 78 3.30 7.99 5.50
C HIS A 78 3.68 9.42 5.09
N ARG A 79 2.72 10.35 5.26
CA ARG A 79 2.75 11.71 4.68
C ARG A 79 2.58 12.82 5.74
N GLN A 80 2.17 12.47 6.95
CA GLN A 80 1.78 13.46 7.96
C GLN A 80 2.91 13.82 8.94
N GLY A 81 4.13 13.34 8.68
CA GLY A 81 5.34 13.77 9.38
C GLY A 81 6.01 12.70 10.24
N HIS A 82 6.84 13.17 11.17
CA HIS A 82 7.75 12.35 11.96
C HIS A 82 7.71 12.76 13.44
N SER A 83 8.08 11.82 14.30
CA SER A 83 8.17 11.97 15.76
C SER A 83 9.63 11.93 16.20
N LEU A 84 10.02 12.95 16.99
CA LEU A 84 11.38 13.18 17.52
C LEU A 84 12.45 13.35 16.44
N LEU A 85 13.35 14.33 16.63
CA LEU A 85 14.48 14.57 15.74
C LEU A 85 15.80 14.47 16.51
N LEU A 86 16.71 13.65 15.99
CA LEU A 86 18.13 13.72 16.31
C LEU A 86 18.81 14.75 15.42
N LEU A 87 19.61 15.61 16.04
CA LEU A 87 20.30 16.71 15.41
C LEU A 87 21.79 16.67 15.79
N PRO A 88 22.66 16.03 14.98
CA PRO A 88 24.10 16.10 15.20
C PRO A 88 24.61 17.52 14.92
N TYR A 89 25.36 18.09 15.85
CA TYR A 89 25.79 19.49 15.79
C TYR A 89 27.25 19.65 16.20
N ARG A 90 27.93 20.58 15.52
CA ARG A 90 29.28 21.04 15.89
C ARG A 90 29.24 22.55 16.05
N GLY A 91 29.41 23.00 17.29
CA GLY A 91 29.35 24.42 17.63
C GLY A 91 29.09 24.59 19.12
N ASP A 92 28.99 25.85 19.57
CA ASP A 92 28.52 26.12 20.93
C ASP A 92 27.00 25.94 20.99
N VAL A 93 26.53 25.15 21.96
CA VAL A 93 25.10 24.94 22.19
C VAL A 93 24.34 26.25 22.43
N LYS A 94 25.03 27.31 22.90
CA LYS A 94 24.45 28.64 23.08
C LYS A 94 24.09 29.34 21.77
N ASP A 95 24.73 28.94 20.67
CA ASP A 95 24.50 29.47 19.33
C ASP A 95 23.41 28.66 18.58
N PHE A 96 22.90 27.58 19.18
CA PHE A 96 21.81 26.80 18.63
C PHE A 96 20.48 27.54 18.81
N ASP A 97 19.87 27.95 17.68
CA ASP A 97 18.64 28.74 17.63
C ASP A 97 17.35 27.91 17.72
N GLY A 98 17.46 26.59 17.89
CA GLY A 98 16.33 25.68 17.95
C GLY A 98 15.84 25.16 16.60
N ASN A 99 16.40 25.64 15.48
CA ASN A 99 15.95 25.26 14.15
C ASN A 99 17.12 25.05 13.19
N LEU A 100 17.44 23.78 12.92
CA LEU A 100 18.55 23.43 12.06
C LEU A 100 18.05 22.79 10.77
N LYS A 101 18.63 23.21 9.64
CA LYS A 101 18.40 22.58 8.34
C LYS A 101 19.73 22.25 7.69
N TYR A 102 20.05 20.96 7.59
CA TYR A 102 21.29 20.46 7.03
C TYR A 102 21.23 20.47 5.51
N ARG A 103 22.32 20.89 4.87
CA ARG A 103 22.68 20.35 3.55
C ARG A 103 23.09 18.90 3.69
N TYR A 104 22.59 18.06 2.79
CA TYR A 104 22.89 16.65 2.77
C TYR A 104 23.46 16.20 1.42
N ASP A 105 24.41 15.26 1.47
CA ASP A 105 25.01 14.61 0.30
C ASP A 105 25.26 13.12 0.59
N HIS A 106 25.65 12.37 -0.44
CA HIS A 106 26.00 10.96 -0.39
C HIS A 106 24.90 10.06 0.21
N GLU A 107 23.64 10.46 0.05
CA GLU A 107 22.47 9.72 0.53
C GLU A 107 22.39 8.35 -0.16
N LYS A 108 22.29 7.30 0.65
CA LYS A 108 21.96 5.94 0.21
C LYS A 108 20.85 5.42 1.10
N SER A 109 19.79 4.94 0.47
CA SER A 109 18.64 4.34 1.15
C SER A 109 18.41 2.94 0.58
N THR A 110 18.21 2.00 1.49
CA THR A 110 17.79 0.62 1.22
C THR A 110 16.72 0.27 2.24
N PRO A 111 15.93 -0.79 2.05
CA PRO A 111 14.91 -1.19 3.04
C PRO A 111 15.46 -1.36 4.47
N TYR A 112 16.71 -1.78 4.62
CA TYR A 112 17.29 -2.20 5.90
C TYR A 112 18.44 -1.31 6.41
N ASN A 113 18.86 -0.31 5.64
CA ASN A 113 19.97 0.56 6.00
C ASN A 113 19.86 1.89 5.26
N TYR A 114 20.13 2.97 5.98
CA TYR A 114 20.22 4.33 5.44
C TYR A 114 21.55 4.97 5.83
N SER A 115 22.17 5.71 4.91
CA SER A 115 23.35 6.52 5.19
C SER A 115 23.29 7.87 4.50
N VAL A 116 23.78 8.91 5.16
CA VAL A 116 23.85 10.27 4.60
C VAL A 116 25.04 11.03 5.18
N TYR A 117 25.53 12.02 4.45
CA TYR A 117 26.52 12.97 4.94
C TYR A 117 25.87 14.35 5.12
N LEU A 118 26.07 14.98 6.27
CA LEU A 118 25.51 16.29 6.60
C LEU A 118 26.62 17.34 6.51
N ASP A 119 26.62 18.13 5.42
CA ASP A 119 27.73 19.01 5.04
C ASP A 119 28.01 20.11 6.08
N ASP A 120 26.93 20.72 6.59
CA ASP A 120 27.01 21.90 7.45
C ASP A 120 27.81 21.66 8.73
N PHE A 121 27.90 20.40 9.15
CA PHE A 121 28.65 19.96 10.33
C PHE A 121 29.59 18.79 10.02
N SER A 122 29.84 18.46 8.75
CA SER A 122 30.72 17.33 8.35
C SER A 122 30.45 16.05 9.17
N VAL A 123 29.18 15.65 9.24
CA VAL A 123 28.78 14.46 10.01
C VAL A 123 28.28 13.37 9.07
N GLY A 124 28.98 12.23 9.07
CA GLY A 124 28.47 11.01 8.45
C GLY A 124 27.48 10.32 9.37
N VAL A 125 26.35 9.88 8.82
CA VAL A 125 25.27 9.22 9.57
C VAL A 125 24.96 7.88 8.93
N ASP A 126 24.84 6.82 9.74
CA ASP A 126 24.16 5.58 9.35
C ASP A 126 22.96 5.31 10.26
N PHE A 127 21.97 4.58 9.74
CA PHE A 127 20.78 4.15 10.45
C PHE A 127 20.41 2.73 10.05
N VAL A 128 20.12 1.89 11.05
CA VAL A 128 19.64 0.53 10.84
C VAL A 128 18.49 0.22 11.80
N PRO A 129 17.32 -0.22 11.29
CA PRO A 129 16.16 -0.54 12.09
C PRO A 129 16.14 -2.00 12.60
N ALA A 130 15.59 -2.19 13.78
CA ALA A 130 14.85 -3.37 14.18
C ALA A 130 13.33 -3.08 14.08
N ALA A 131 12.46 -3.85 14.74
CA ALA A 131 11.01 -3.69 14.54
C ALA A 131 10.42 -2.56 15.40
N LYS A 132 10.97 -2.34 16.59
CA LYS A 132 10.55 -1.32 17.58
C LYS A 132 11.74 -0.54 18.15
N SER A 133 12.92 -0.76 17.61
CA SER A 133 14.17 -0.14 18.05
C SER A 133 15.12 0.03 16.88
N ALA A 134 16.17 0.83 17.03
CA ALA A 134 17.15 1.03 15.96
C ALA A 134 18.49 1.54 16.51
N ILE A 135 19.51 1.54 15.63
CA ILE A 135 20.80 2.16 15.88
C ILE A 135 21.02 3.29 14.87
N TYR A 136 21.41 4.46 15.38
CA TYR A 136 22.08 5.51 14.61
C TYR A 136 23.57 5.50 14.91
N ARG A 137 24.41 5.73 13.90
CA ARG A 137 25.85 5.98 14.07
C ARG A 137 26.21 7.34 13.52
N PHE A 138 26.84 8.17 14.34
CA PHE A 138 27.35 9.48 13.97
C PHE A 138 28.87 9.45 13.89
N ARG A 139 29.42 9.90 12.77
CA ARG A 139 30.86 10.10 12.53
C ARG A 139 31.12 11.59 12.38
N PHE A 140 31.72 12.21 13.40
CA PHE A 140 32.07 13.63 13.37
C PHE A 140 33.47 13.80 12.77
N GLU A 141 33.59 14.61 11.72
CA GLU A 141 34.89 14.98 11.14
C GLU A 141 35.40 16.29 11.78
N ASP A 142 36.66 16.31 12.23
CA ASP A 142 37.43 17.52 12.59
C ASP A 142 36.77 18.53 13.56
N SER A 143 36.34 18.13 14.78
CA SER A 143 35.68 19.05 15.74
C SER A 143 36.21 19.02 17.16
N ASP A 144 36.36 20.19 17.77
CA ASP A 144 36.62 20.37 19.21
C ASP A 144 35.34 20.15 20.06
N ARG A 145 34.14 20.26 19.47
CA ARG A 145 32.86 20.03 20.16
C ARG A 145 31.93 19.16 19.34
N ARG A 146 31.39 18.10 19.95
CA ARG A 146 30.53 17.09 19.32
C ARG A 146 29.27 16.94 20.12
N LEU A 147 28.15 17.38 19.55
CA LEU A 147 26.86 17.34 20.21
C LEU A 147 25.89 16.50 19.40
N ILE A 148 25.03 15.78 20.11
CA ILE A 148 23.80 15.21 19.57
C ILE A 148 22.67 15.84 20.36
N LEU A 149 21.80 16.59 19.68
CA LEU A 149 20.57 17.11 20.27
C LEU A 149 19.40 16.19 19.94
N LEU A 150 18.47 16.08 20.87
CA LEU A 150 17.19 15.42 20.69
C LEU A 150 16.07 16.44 20.89
N LYS A 151 15.21 16.57 19.88
CA LYS A 151 14.11 17.54 19.85
C LYS A 151 12.77 16.80 19.72
N ALA A 152 11.80 17.14 20.56
CA ALA A 152 10.40 16.72 20.39
C ALA A 152 9.64 17.74 19.53
N ASN A 153 8.85 17.25 18.57
CA ASN A 153 8.19 18.07 17.56
C ASN A 153 6.79 18.52 17.98
N GLY A 154 6.03 17.68 18.68
CA GLY A 154 4.60 17.86 18.94
C GLY A 154 4.23 18.21 20.39
N LYS A 155 5.06 19.00 21.10
CA LYS A 155 4.90 19.30 22.55
C LYS A 155 5.17 18.09 23.46
N GLY A 156 6.19 17.31 23.12
CA GLY A 156 6.72 16.24 23.97
C GLY A 156 7.56 16.72 25.15
N GLU A 157 7.95 15.77 26.00
CA GLU A 157 8.83 15.95 27.16
C GLU A 157 10.01 14.98 27.08
N ILE A 158 11.21 15.48 27.38
CA ILE A 158 12.46 14.70 27.39
C ILE A 158 13.10 14.78 28.79
N ASP A 159 13.28 13.61 29.39
CA ASP A 159 13.95 13.41 30.67
C ASP A 159 15.34 12.80 30.48
N ILE A 160 16.24 13.09 31.43
CA ILE A 160 17.56 12.47 31.57
C ILE A 160 17.50 11.52 32.78
N LYS A 161 17.65 10.21 32.58
CA LYS A 161 17.62 9.21 33.65
C LYS A 161 18.73 8.19 33.48
N ASP A 162 19.57 8.04 34.49
CA ASP A 162 20.67 7.06 34.54
C ASP A 162 21.60 7.06 33.31
N GLY A 163 21.88 8.25 32.76
CA GLY A 163 22.72 8.41 31.56
C GLY A 163 22.01 8.10 30.22
N ALA A 164 20.72 7.78 30.26
CA ALA A 164 19.85 7.63 29.09
C ALA A 164 18.94 8.85 28.91
N LEU A 165 18.48 9.07 27.68
CA LEU A 165 17.41 10.00 27.36
C LEU A 165 16.11 9.23 27.19
N CYS A 166 15.03 9.71 27.79
CA CYS A 166 13.74 9.05 27.68
C CYS A 166 12.59 10.05 27.77
N GLY A 167 11.41 9.67 27.29
CA GLY A 167 10.25 10.55 27.35
C GLY A 167 9.24 10.20 26.29
N TYR A 168 8.56 11.22 25.78
CA TYR A 168 7.62 11.05 24.68
C TYR A 168 7.57 12.29 23.79
N ASP A 169 7.09 12.08 22.57
CA ASP A 169 6.55 13.14 21.72
C ASP A 169 5.06 12.90 21.50
N ASN A 170 4.32 13.93 21.10
CA ASN A 170 2.91 13.78 20.73
C ASN A 170 2.75 13.90 19.22
N PHE A 171 2.08 12.95 18.60
CA PHE A 171 1.77 12.98 17.18
C PHE A 171 0.29 12.64 17.02
N ALA A 172 -0.46 13.54 16.39
CA ALA A 172 -1.91 13.41 16.18
C ALA A 172 -2.69 13.03 17.47
N GLY A 173 -2.28 13.55 18.64
CA GLY A 173 -2.92 13.28 19.92
C GLY A 173 -2.39 12.04 20.65
N ILE A 174 -1.61 11.19 19.99
CA ILE A 174 -1.04 9.96 20.57
C ILE A 174 0.36 10.24 21.13
N LYS A 175 0.71 9.58 22.24
CA LYS A 175 2.06 9.65 22.82
C LYS A 175 2.97 8.58 22.20
N HIS A 176 4.12 9.03 21.70
CA HIS A 176 5.17 8.20 21.12
C HIS A 176 6.33 8.19 22.11
N TYR A 177 6.40 7.15 22.94
CA TYR A 177 7.43 7.03 23.97
C TYR A 177 8.74 6.53 23.39
N PHE A 178 9.85 6.94 23.98
CA PHE A 178 11.18 6.48 23.60
C PHE A 178 12.09 6.27 24.82
N TYR A 179 13.10 5.42 24.62
CA TYR A 179 14.23 5.23 25.52
C TYR A 179 15.51 5.09 24.70
N LEU A 180 16.52 5.91 24.98
CA LEU A 180 17.70 6.10 24.14
C LEU A 180 19.00 6.08 24.96
N GLU A 181 19.99 5.36 24.46
CA GLU A 181 21.32 5.20 25.08
C GLU A 181 22.44 5.50 24.09
N PHE A 182 23.59 5.94 24.64
CA PHE A 182 24.83 6.20 23.91
C PHE A 182 25.87 5.13 24.21
N ASP A 183 26.71 4.78 23.22
CA ASP A 183 27.85 3.86 23.42
C ASP A 183 29.05 4.52 24.13
N ALA A 184 29.07 5.84 24.16
CA ALA A 184 30.04 6.66 24.86
C ALA A 184 29.35 7.48 25.94
N GLN A 185 30.01 7.61 27.10
CA GLN A 185 29.52 8.49 28.16
C GLN A 185 29.67 9.97 27.73
N PRO A 186 28.58 10.76 27.69
CA PRO A 186 28.67 12.19 27.43
C PRO A 186 29.46 12.90 28.54
N ILE A 187 30.21 13.95 28.20
CA ILE A 187 30.83 14.84 29.19
C ILE A 187 29.81 15.79 29.84
N GLN A 188 28.74 16.10 29.10
CA GLN A 188 27.62 16.91 29.58
C GLN A 188 26.32 16.43 28.93
N VAL A 189 25.26 16.38 29.71
CA VAL A 189 23.87 16.24 29.23
C VAL A 189 23.04 17.28 29.96
N ASP A 190 22.33 18.13 29.22
CA ASP A 190 21.54 19.19 29.82
C ASP A 190 20.35 19.57 28.92
N SER A 191 19.33 20.18 29.52
CA SER A 191 18.10 20.60 28.86
C SER A 191 18.19 22.05 28.43
N LEU A 192 17.96 22.32 27.14
CA LEU A 192 17.73 23.70 26.65
C LEU A 192 16.27 24.11 26.83
N SER A 193 15.36 23.13 26.80
CA SER A 193 13.95 23.26 27.16
C SER A 193 13.39 21.89 27.55
N HIS A 194 12.11 21.84 27.93
CA HIS A 194 11.41 20.57 28.18
C HIS A 194 11.35 19.64 26.95
N SER A 195 11.49 20.19 25.74
CA SER A 195 11.38 19.47 24.47
C SER A 195 12.69 19.42 23.68
N LEU A 196 13.82 19.85 24.28
CA LEU A 196 15.12 19.92 23.62
C LEU A 196 16.25 19.66 24.62
N VAL A 197 16.94 18.54 24.43
CA VAL A 197 18.08 18.10 25.27
C VAL A 197 19.30 17.90 24.37
N PHE A 198 20.49 18.18 24.89
CA PHE A 198 21.74 17.88 24.21
C PHE A 198 22.62 16.94 25.04
N ALA A 199 23.41 16.13 24.34
CA ALA A 199 24.53 15.38 24.90
C ALA A 199 25.82 15.80 24.19
N GLU A 200 26.83 16.22 24.96
CA GLU A 200 28.16 16.60 24.45
C GLU A 200 29.16 15.48 24.74
N PHE A 201 30.00 15.15 23.74
CA PHE A 201 30.94 14.02 23.80
C PHE A 201 32.40 14.47 23.78
N PRO A 202 33.33 13.68 24.37
CA PRO A 202 34.75 13.99 24.34
C PRO A 202 35.32 14.08 22.91
N GLU A 203 36.29 14.96 22.71
CA GLU A 203 37.09 15.07 21.47
C GLU A 203 37.84 13.77 21.08
N SER A 204 37.98 12.80 22.00
CA SER A 204 38.53 11.47 21.67
C SER A 204 37.50 10.50 21.04
N LYS A 205 36.23 10.90 20.91
CA LYS A 205 35.14 10.07 20.38
C LYS A 205 34.61 10.62 19.05
N ASP A 206 35.28 10.28 17.95
CA ASP A 206 34.86 10.69 16.60
C ASP A 206 33.60 9.94 16.13
N VAL A 207 33.35 8.77 16.71
CA VAL A 207 32.18 7.94 16.44
C VAL A 207 31.36 7.81 17.71
N VAL A 208 30.07 8.12 17.59
CA VAL A 208 29.06 7.92 18.65
C VAL A 208 27.92 7.10 18.07
N ASN A 209 27.65 5.95 18.68
CA ASN A 209 26.49 5.13 18.36
C ASN A 209 25.38 5.42 19.36
N VAL A 210 24.17 5.55 18.83
CA VAL A 210 22.92 5.76 19.57
C VAL A 210 22.04 4.57 19.31
N ARG A 211 21.55 3.92 20.36
CA ARG A 211 20.50 2.90 20.24
C ARG A 211 19.26 3.36 20.98
N TYR A 212 18.10 3.07 20.44
CA TYR A 212 16.84 3.49 21.06
C TYR A 212 15.72 2.52 20.77
N GLY A 213 14.75 2.45 21.68
CA GLY A 213 13.46 1.77 21.48
C GLY A 213 12.33 2.78 21.50
N ILE A 214 11.23 2.44 20.82
CA ILE A 214 9.97 3.20 20.82
C ILE A 214 8.82 2.37 21.40
N SER A 215 7.76 3.03 21.86
CA SER A 215 6.54 2.39 22.35
C SER A 215 5.33 3.31 22.25
N TYR A 216 4.14 2.73 22.11
CA TYR A 216 2.86 3.46 22.29
C TYR A 216 2.31 3.32 23.72
N ILE A 217 2.89 2.42 24.53
CA ILE A 217 2.44 2.13 25.90
C ILE A 217 3.16 2.99 26.94
N GLY A 218 4.50 3.10 26.88
CA GLY A 218 5.26 3.86 27.87
C GLY A 218 6.77 3.75 27.76
N VAL A 219 7.50 4.58 28.50
CA VAL A 219 8.99 4.60 28.52
C VAL A 219 9.58 3.25 28.93
N GLU A 220 9.04 2.62 29.97
CA GLU A 220 9.53 1.31 30.42
C GLU A 220 9.30 0.21 29.37
N GLN A 221 8.22 0.31 28.59
CA GLN A 221 7.98 -0.61 27.47
C GLN A 221 8.96 -0.32 26.32
N ALA A 222 9.21 0.95 25.99
CA ALA A 222 10.22 1.34 24.99
C ALA A 222 11.63 0.80 25.36
N LYS A 223 12.00 0.86 26.65
CA LYS A 223 13.24 0.28 27.16
C LYS A 223 13.31 -1.24 27.00
N ARG A 224 12.22 -1.95 27.30
CA ARG A 224 12.14 -3.41 27.07
C ARG A 224 12.22 -3.76 25.59
N ASN A 225 11.51 -3.04 24.73
CA ASN A 225 11.57 -3.23 23.28
C ASN A 225 13.02 -3.10 22.76
N LEU A 226 13.75 -2.08 23.23
CA LEU A 226 15.17 -1.91 22.93
C LEU A 226 15.98 -3.15 23.32
N TYR A 227 15.94 -3.58 24.59
CA TYR A 227 16.79 -4.68 25.05
C TYR A 227 16.36 -6.05 24.50
N ASN A 228 15.10 -6.23 24.12
CA ASN A 228 14.64 -7.45 23.46
C ASN A 228 15.21 -7.59 22.03
N GLU A 229 15.43 -6.48 21.33
CA GLU A 229 15.85 -6.48 19.92
C GLU A 229 17.35 -6.17 19.73
N ILE A 230 17.91 -5.26 20.54
CA ILE A 230 19.25 -4.68 20.36
C ILE A 230 19.99 -4.63 21.71
N ASN A 231 20.86 -5.62 21.95
CA ASN A 231 21.62 -5.77 23.20
C ASN A 231 23.03 -5.16 23.16
N ASP A 232 23.55 -4.84 21.98
CA ASP A 232 24.86 -4.21 21.76
C ASP A 232 24.73 -3.01 20.80
N PHE A 233 25.83 -2.36 20.43
CA PHE A 233 25.86 -1.25 19.47
C PHE A 233 26.40 -1.68 18.09
N ASN A 234 26.31 -2.99 17.76
CA ASN A 234 26.85 -3.53 16.51
C ASN A 234 25.89 -3.31 15.33
N LEU A 235 26.05 -2.15 14.68
CA LEU A 235 25.25 -1.74 13.52
C LEU A 235 25.36 -2.73 12.36
N GLU A 236 26.55 -3.26 12.07
CA GLU A 236 26.77 -4.19 10.96
C GLU A 236 26.02 -5.51 11.16
N LYS A 237 26.01 -6.03 12.39
CA LYS A 237 25.24 -7.23 12.76
C LYS A 237 23.74 -6.97 12.60
N LEU A 238 23.25 -5.82 13.09
CA LEU A 238 21.84 -5.45 12.94
C LEU A 238 21.46 -5.30 11.46
N ALA A 239 22.33 -4.71 10.64
CA ALA A 239 22.10 -4.52 9.20
C ALA A 239 22.01 -5.86 8.48
N SER A 240 22.87 -6.83 8.82
CA SER A 240 22.79 -8.20 8.30
C SER A 240 21.46 -8.85 8.68
N GLN A 241 21.04 -8.75 9.95
CA GLN A 241 19.77 -9.32 10.41
C GLN A 241 18.56 -8.69 9.73
N ALA A 242 18.58 -7.36 9.54
CA ALA A 242 17.52 -6.64 8.85
C ALA A 242 17.46 -7.02 7.36
N ARG A 243 18.62 -7.18 6.71
CA ARG A 243 18.73 -7.67 5.32
C ARG A 243 18.18 -9.09 5.17
N ASP A 244 18.48 -9.98 6.12
CA ASP A 244 18.00 -11.36 6.11
C ASP A 244 16.48 -11.42 6.25
N LYS A 245 15.89 -10.64 7.16
CA LYS A 245 14.42 -10.52 7.30
C LYS A 245 13.73 -10.09 6.00
N TRP A 246 14.31 -9.12 5.28
CA TRP A 246 13.77 -8.73 3.98
C TRP A 246 13.91 -9.82 2.93
N ASN A 247 15.04 -10.53 2.88
CA ASN A 247 15.18 -11.66 1.95
C ASN A 247 14.22 -12.81 2.26
N ASP A 248 13.92 -13.07 3.53
CA ASP A 248 12.94 -14.10 3.93
C ASP A 248 11.54 -13.78 3.40
N VAL A 249 11.13 -12.51 3.48
CA VAL A 249 9.83 -12.04 3.00
C VAL A 249 9.80 -11.95 1.47
N LEU A 250 10.76 -11.26 0.85
CA LEU A 250 10.81 -11.07 -0.60
C LEU A 250 11.08 -12.38 -1.34
N GLY A 251 11.82 -13.30 -0.72
CA GLY A 251 12.14 -14.63 -1.25
C GLY A 251 10.95 -15.59 -1.32
N LYS A 252 9.80 -15.22 -0.75
CA LYS A 252 8.53 -15.96 -0.94
C LYS A 252 8.08 -15.96 -2.40
N ILE A 253 8.52 -14.99 -3.20
CA ILE A 253 8.34 -15.01 -4.64
C ILE A 253 9.68 -14.99 -5.34
N LYS A 254 9.98 -16.07 -6.07
CA LYS A 254 11.19 -16.19 -6.88
C LYS A 254 10.83 -15.96 -8.34
N ILE A 255 11.61 -15.13 -9.01
CA ILE A 255 11.43 -14.83 -10.43
C ILE A 255 12.70 -15.18 -11.22
N GLU A 256 12.51 -15.73 -12.41
CA GLU A 256 13.56 -16.01 -13.39
C GLU A 256 13.19 -15.36 -14.73
N GLY A 257 14.20 -14.85 -15.45
CA GLY A 257 13.96 -14.07 -16.65
C GLY A 257 13.69 -12.58 -16.40
N GLY A 258 13.22 -11.88 -17.42
CA GLY A 258 13.01 -10.43 -17.39
C GLY A 258 14.31 -9.60 -17.36
N THR A 259 14.16 -8.27 -17.50
CA THR A 259 15.28 -7.32 -17.40
C THR A 259 15.65 -7.02 -15.95
N GLU A 260 16.84 -6.45 -15.71
CA GLU A 260 17.22 -6.01 -14.36
C GLU A 260 16.26 -4.94 -13.82
N ASP A 261 15.79 -4.02 -14.65
CA ASP A 261 14.81 -3.01 -14.25
C ASP A 261 13.46 -3.63 -13.86
N GLN A 262 12.98 -4.64 -14.60
CA GLN A 262 11.74 -5.34 -14.26
C GLN A 262 11.86 -6.08 -12.92
N LYS A 263 13.02 -6.70 -12.64
CA LYS A 263 13.28 -7.32 -11.33
C LYS A 263 13.32 -6.29 -10.22
N THR A 264 13.96 -5.14 -10.45
CA THR A 264 14.01 -4.05 -9.48
C THR A 264 12.64 -3.46 -9.20
N THR A 265 11.85 -3.15 -10.23
CA THR A 265 10.47 -2.67 -10.05
C THR A 265 9.61 -3.72 -9.35
N PHE A 266 9.72 -4.99 -9.70
CA PHE A 266 8.96 -6.07 -9.05
C PHE A 266 9.31 -6.22 -7.56
N TYR A 267 10.59 -6.35 -7.21
CA TYR A 267 10.97 -6.51 -5.81
C TYR A 267 10.75 -5.24 -4.99
N THR A 268 10.81 -4.05 -5.61
CA THR A 268 10.41 -2.80 -4.96
C THR A 268 8.92 -2.76 -4.68
N ALA A 269 8.07 -3.15 -5.64
CA ALA A 269 6.63 -3.26 -5.43
C ALA A 269 6.29 -4.30 -4.33
N LEU A 270 6.97 -5.45 -4.33
CA LEU A 270 6.80 -6.46 -3.29
C LEU A 270 7.27 -5.97 -1.91
N TYR A 271 8.32 -5.14 -1.85
CA TYR A 271 8.74 -4.45 -0.63
C TYR A 271 7.64 -3.50 -0.11
N ARG A 272 7.06 -2.67 -0.98
CA ARG A 272 5.97 -1.73 -0.60
C ARG A 272 4.73 -2.44 -0.07
N ALA A 273 4.43 -3.63 -0.60
CA ALA A 273 3.36 -4.49 -0.09
C ALA A 273 3.58 -5.00 1.36
N HIS A 274 4.68 -4.64 2.01
CA HIS A 274 4.97 -4.92 3.42
C HIS A 274 5.21 -3.65 4.24
N GLU A 275 4.80 -2.47 3.77
CA GLU A 275 4.82 -1.23 4.57
C GLU A 275 3.62 -1.12 5.51
N ARG A 276 2.49 -1.74 5.14
CA ARG A 276 1.20 -1.69 5.85
C ARG A 276 0.45 -3.02 5.77
N MET A 277 -0.43 -3.34 6.72
CA MET A 277 -0.56 -2.75 8.07
C MET A 277 0.71 -2.95 8.90
N ILE A 278 0.89 -2.17 9.96
CA ILE A 278 1.98 -2.36 10.93
C ILE A 278 1.50 -3.12 12.17
N ASN A 279 2.35 -3.99 12.71
CA ASN A 279 2.10 -4.65 13.99
C ASN A 279 2.57 -3.76 15.15
N ILE A 280 1.66 -3.43 16.07
CA ILE A 280 1.92 -2.56 17.21
C ILE A 280 1.79 -3.27 18.57
N SER A 281 1.69 -4.61 18.58
CA SER A 281 1.75 -5.40 19.82
C SER A 281 3.14 -5.34 20.43
N GLU A 282 3.23 -5.10 21.74
CA GLU A 282 4.41 -4.92 22.57
C GLU A 282 4.26 -5.78 23.84
N ASP A 283 5.08 -6.83 23.99
CA ASP A 283 5.04 -7.77 25.14
C ASP A 283 3.64 -8.32 25.47
N GLY A 284 2.85 -8.70 24.45
CA GLY A 284 1.49 -9.23 24.64
C GLY A 284 0.42 -8.16 24.86
N LYS A 285 0.74 -6.89 24.63
CA LYS A 285 -0.15 -5.74 24.86
C LYS A 285 -0.11 -4.76 23.71
N TYR A 286 -1.10 -3.90 23.58
CA TYR A 286 -1.08 -2.80 22.61
C TYR A 286 -1.82 -1.59 23.16
N PHE A 287 -1.42 -0.40 22.75
CA PHE A 287 -2.21 0.81 22.97
C PHE A 287 -3.19 0.98 21.80
N SER A 288 -4.47 1.18 22.11
CA SER A 288 -5.50 1.45 21.12
C SER A 288 -5.88 2.92 21.11
N ALA A 289 -5.74 3.57 19.97
CA ALA A 289 -6.26 4.92 19.75
C ALA A 289 -7.80 4.96 19.60
N TYR A 290 -8.46 3.80 19.49
CA TYR A 290 -9.91 3.70 19.32
C TYR A 290 -10.68 3.90 20.63
N ASP A 291 -10.07 3.57 21.77
CA ASP A 291 -10.63 3.84 23.11
C ASP A 291 -9.64 4.50 24.09
N GLY A 292 -8.41 4.77 23.66
CA GLY A 292 -7.37 5.45 24.42
C GLY A 292 -6.74 4.60 25.54
N LYS A 293 -6.83 3.27 25.46
CA LYS A 293 -6.38 2.37 26.53
C LYS A 293 -5.34 1.35 26.04
N VAL A 294 -4.62 0.78 27.01
CA VAL A 294 -3.75 -0.37 26.80
C VAL A 294 -4.56 -1.64 27.01
N HIS A 295 -4.50 -2.55 26.05
CA HIS A 295 -5.18 -3.84 26.05
C HIS A 295 -4.16 -4.98 26.01
N GLU A 296 -4.55 -6.15 26.51
CA GLU A 296 -3.82 -7.39 26.26
C GLU A 296 -4.20 -7.91 24.86
N ASP A 297 -3.23 -8.39 24.09
CA ASP A 297 -3.48 -8.96 22.75
C ASP A 297 -3.92 -10.43 22.79
N ASN A 298 -3.74 -11.08 23.95
CA ASN A 298 -4.08 -12.48 24.20
C ASN A 298 -3.47 -13.46 23.18
N GLY A 299 -2.27 -13.15 22.67
CA GLY A 299 -1.56 -13.97 21.69
C GLY A 299 -2.00 -13.78 20.24
N VAL A 300 -2.87 -12.79 19.97
CA VAL A 300 -3.24 -12.39 18.60
C VAL A 300 -2.84 -10.93 18.43
N ASP A 301 -1.72 -10.68 17.75
CA ASP A 301 -1.17 -9.33 17.62
C ASP A 301 -2.18 -8.31 17.08
N PHE A 302 -2.02 -7.05 17.47
CA PHE A 302 -2.85 -5.95 17.00
C PHE A 302 -2.16 -5.17 15.87
N TRP A 303 -2.86 -5.07 14.74
CA TRP A 303 -2.39 -4.46 13.50
C TRP A 303 -3.19 -3.19 13.19
N VAL A 304 -2.53 -2.14 12.70
CA VAL A 304 -3.14 -0.84 12.34
C VAL A 304 -2.39 -0.19 11.17
N ASP A 305 -2.81 1.00 10.70
CA ASP A 305 -2.27 1.71 9.53
C ASP A 305 -2.64 1.00 8.22
N ASP A 306 -3.94 0.99 7.91
CA ASP A 306 -4.51 0.44 6.67
C ASP A 306 -5.32 1.48 5.92
N TRP A 307 -5.19 1.49 4.60
CA TRP A 307 -5.85 2.42 3.70
C TRP A 307 -6.85 1.62 2.88
N VAL A 308 -7.96 1.21 3.52
CA VAL A 308 -8.70 0.03 3.07
C VAL A 308 -9.39 0.23 1.73
N TRP A 309 -9.65 1.48 1.33
CA TRP A 309 -10.18 1.81 0.00
C TRP A 309 -9.21 1.44 -1.13
N ASP A 310 -7.92 1.46 -0.85
CA ASP A 310 -6.85 1.11 -1.77
C ASP A 310 -6.45 -0.37 -1.63
N THR A 311 -6.25 -0.82 -0.39
CA THR A 311 -5.56 -2.08 -0.09
C THR A 311 -6.44 -3.32 -0.29
N TYR A 312 -7.78 -3.19 -0.24
CA TYR A 312 -8.69 -4.33 -0.45
C TYR A 312 -8.59 -4.92 -1.86
N LEU A 313 -8.22 -4.10 -2.85
CA LEU A 313 -8.20 -4.46 -4.27
C LEU A 313 -7.17 -5.52 -4.60
N ALA A 314 -5.98 -5.39 -4.01
CA ALA A 314 -4.84 -6.22 -4.38
C ALA A 314 -3.92 -6.53 -3.19
N LEU A 315 -3.71 -5.59 -2.26
CA LEU A 315 -2.78 -5.81 -1.16
C LEU A 315 -3.28 -6.91 -0.22
N HIS A 316 -4.51 -6.84 0.30
CA HIS A 316 -5.05 -7.91 1.13
C HIS A 316 -5.13 -9.26 0.39
N PRO A 317 -5.64 -9.34 -0.85
CA PRO A 317 -5.58 -10.58 -1.64
C PRO A 317 -4.16 -11.16 -1.82
N LEU A 318 -3.14 -10.31 -1.95
CA LEU A 318 -1.74 -10.74 -2.01
C LEU A 318 -1.27 -11.29 -0.65
N GLN A 319 -1.62 -10.61 0.43
CA GLN A 319 -1.28 -11.03 1.80
C GLN A 319 -1.98 -12.33 2.21
N VAL A 320 -3.17 -12.61 1.70
CA VAL A 320 -3.84 -13.92 1.85
C VAL A 320 -2.97 -15.07 1.28
N LEU A 321 -2.27 -14.84 0.16
CA LEU A 321 -1.38 -15.84 -0.43
C LEU A 321 -0.05 -15.97 0.33
N LEU A 322 0.55 -14.84 0.71
CA LEU A 322 1.91 -14.80 1.23
C LEU A 322 2.00 -14.98 2.75
N ASN A 323 1.02 -14.47 3.49
CA ASN A 323 1.03 -14.31 4.94
C ASN A 323 -0.37 -14.51 5.57
N PRO A 324 -1.05 -15.67 5.35
CA PRO A 324 -2.44 -15.86 5.79
C PRO A 324 -2.62 -15.71 7.30
N GLU A 325 -1.69 -16.19 8.14
CA GLU A 325 -1.76 -16.03 9.60
C GLU A 325 -1.74 -14.55 10.03
N ALA A 326 -0.83 -13.75 9.45
CA ALA A 326 -0.81 -12.31 9.71
C ALA A 326 -2.11 -11.64 9.21
N GLN A 327 -2.66 -12.10 8.09
CA GLN A 327 -3.94 -11.62 7.60
C GLN A 327 -5.10 -11.97 8.55
N GLU A 328 -5.12 -13.16 9.16
CA GLU A 328 -6.10 -13.51 10.21
C GLU A 328 -6.01 -12.57 11.42
N GLN A 329 -4.80 -12.20 11.84
CA GLN A 329 -4.58 -11.21 12.91
C GLN A 329 -5.06 -9.81 12.54
N LYS A 330 -4.89 -9.39 11.27
CA LYS A 330 -5.42 -8.11 10.76
C LYS A 330 -6.95 -8.09 10.79
N LEU A 331 -7.62 -9.17 10.38
CA LEU A 331 -9.08 -9.32 10.48
C LEU A 331 -9.55 -9.22 11.95
N ALA A 332 -8.84 -9.87 12.87
CA ALA A 332 -9.11 -9.78 14.30
C ALA A 332 -8.86 -8.36 14.86
N SER A 333 -7.99 -7.57 14.23
CA SER A 333 -7.72 -6.19 14.62
C SER A 333 -8.86 -5.27 14.21
N TYR A 334 -9.41 -5.40 12.98
CA TYR A 334 -10.63 -4.69 12.58
C TYR A 334 -11.82 -4.96 13.52
N ILE A 335 -12.02 -6.21 13.93
CA ILE A 335 -13.06 -6.58 14.89
C ILE A 335 -12.83 -5.89 16.24
N ARG A 336 -11.60 -5.89 16.75
CA ARG A 336 -11.24 -5.19 17.99
C ARG A 336 -11.42 -3.68 17.89
N MET A 337 -11.09 -3.07 16.75
CA MET A 337 -11.33 -1.64 16.52
C MET A 337 -12.82 -1.30 16.57
N TYR A 338 -13.68 -2.17 16.03
CA TYR A 338 -15.13 -2.06 16.17
C TYR A 338 -15.59 -2.17 17.62
N GLU A 339 -15.12 -3.18 18.36
CA GLU A 339 -15.48 -3.33 19.78
C GLU A 339 -15.05 -2.12 20.64
N GLN A 340 -13.96 -1.46 20.25
CA GLN A 340 -13.37 -0.33 20.97
C GLN A 340 -13.96 1.03 20.59
N SER A 341 -14.37 1.22 19.33
CA SER A 341 -14.88 2.52 18.84
C SER A 341 -16.34 2.54 18.42
N GLY A 342 -16.99 1.39 18.30
CA GLY A 342 -18.40 1.26 17.90
C GLY A 342 -18.64 1.08 16.41
N TRP A 343 -17.66 1.38 15.53
CA TRP A 343 -17.76 1.19 14.09
C TRP A 343 -16.49 0.55 13.51
N ILE A 344 -16.65 -0.23 12.44
CA ILE A 344 -15.53 -0.76 11.66
C ILE A 344 -14.89 0.41 10.89
N PRO A 345 -13.59 0.70 11.08
CA PRO A 345 -12.96 1.86 10.46
C PRO A 345 -12.74 1.71 8.96
N THR A 346 -12.74 2.84 8.25
CA THR A 346 -12.42 2.90 6.81
C THR A 346 -10.94 3.20 6.56
N PHE A 347 -10.29 3.95 7.44
CA PHE A 347 -8.88 4.32 7.31
C PHE A 347 -8.13 4.22 8.65
N PRO A 348 -8.00 3.00 9.20
CA PRO A 348 -7.40 2.81 10.51
C PRO A 348 -5.94 3.28 10.55
N CYS A 349 -5.65 4.34 11.31
CA CYS A 349 -4.30 4.84 11.57
C CYS A 349 -3.88 4.61 13.03
N VAL A 350 -2.58 4.77 13.33
CA VAL A 350 -2.04 4.70 14.70
C VAL A 350 -2.76 5.64 15.67
N PHE A 351 -3.32 6.74 15.16
CA PHE A 351 -4.05 7.77 15.90
C PHE A 351 -5.58 7.64 15.85
N GLY A 352 -6.09 6.51 15.40
CA GLY A 352 -7.52 6.25 15.22
C GLY A 352 -7.91 6.25 13.76
N ASP A 353 -9.21 6.22 13.48
CA ASP A 353 -9.70 6.25 12.10
C ASP A 353 -9.56 7.66 11.52
N ALA A 354 -8.74 7.81 10.47
CA ALA A 354 -8.70 9.05 9.69
C ALA A 354 -9.98 9.25 8.85
N HIS A 355 -10.72 8.15 8.66
CA HIS A 355 -12.02 8.09 8.01
C HIS A 355 -12.05 8.52 6.54
N CYS A 356 -10.97 8.23 5.82
CA CYS A 356 -10.91 8.30 4.36
C CYS A 356 -11.33 6.91 3.78
N MET A 357 -11.86 6.73 2.59
CA MET A 357 -12.45 7.65 1.62
C MET A 357 -13.98 7.49 1.72
N ASN A 358 -14.66 7.12 0.63
CA ASN A 358 -16.02 6.58 0.65
C ASN A 358 -16.07 5.06 0.89
N GLY A 359 -17.27 4.52 1.11
CA GLY A 359 -17.51 3.09 1.27
C GLY A 359 -17.00 2.51 2.60
N ASN A 360 -17.30 1.24 2.86
CA ASN A 360 -16.73 0.48 3.98
C ASN A 360 -16.14 -0.83 3.46
N HIS A 361 -15.03 -0.69 2.73
CA HIS A 361 -14.38 -1.79 2.01
C HIS A 361 -13.69 -2.84 2.90
N ALA A 362 -13.68 -2.65 4.23
CA ALA A 362 -13.42 -3.73 5.17
C ALA A 362 -14.37 -4.93 4.95
N ALA A 363 -15.59 -4.68 4.45
CA ALA A 363 -16.51 -5.71 3.97
C ALA A 363 -15.84 -6.65 2.95
N GLY A 364 -15.15 -6.07 1.95
CA GLY A 364 -14.42 -6.80 0.92
C GLY A 364 -13.24 -7.60 1.48
N VAL A 365 -12.53 -7.04 2.47
CA VAL A 365 -11.43 -7.73 3.15
C VAL A 365 -11.93 -8.97 3.92
N PHE A 366 -13.04 -8.85 4.66
CA PHE A 366 -13.66 -9.99 5.36
C PHE A 366 -14.21 -11.04 4.39
N ALA A 367 -14.92 -10.63 3.35
CA ALA A 367 -15.49 -11.55 2.37
C ALA A 367 -14.40 -12.30 1.59
N ASP A 368 -13.33 -11.62 1.16
CA ASP A 368 -12.20 -12.25 0.47
C ASP A 368 -11.50 -13.30 1.34
N ALA A 369 -11.24 -12.95 2.60
CA ALA A 369 -10.65 -13.86 3.57
C ALA A 369 -11.54 -15.08 3.84
N LEU A 370 -12.83 -14.87 4.07
CA LEU A 370 -13.81 -15.93 4.31
C LEU A 370 -13.83 -16.93 3.15
N ASN A 371 -13.96 -16.40 1.92
CA ASN A 371 -14.12 -17.23 0.73
C ASN A 371 -12.81 -17.90 0.28
N LYS A 372 -11.67 -17.50 0.86
CA LYS A 372 -10.36 -18.17 0.71
C LYS A 372 -9.99 -19.05 1.92
N GLY A 373 -10.87 -19.17 2.91
CA GLY A 373 -10.75 -20.12 4.01
C GLY A 373 -9.90 -19.66 5.19
N LEU A 374 -9.69 -18.35 5.35
CA LEU A 374 -9.02 -17.79 6.54
C LEU A 374 -9.95 -17.85 7.75
N ARG A 375 -9.34 -17.93 8.94
CA ARG A 375 -10.04 -18.07 10.22
C ARG A 375 -10.11 -16.75 10.97
N PHE A 376 -11.32 -16.35 11.31
CA PHE A 376 -11.62 -15.20 12.15
C PHE A 376 -13.04 -15.35 12.72
N ASP A 377 -13.44 -14.45 13.62
CA ASP A 377 -14.80 -14.43 14.16
C ASP A 377 -15.76 -13.83 13.11
N VAL A 378 -16.30 -14.70 12.25
CA VAL A 378 -17.21 -14.31 11.16
C VAL A 378 -18.51 -13.70 11.70
N GLU A 379 -19.01 -14.21 12.83
CA GLU A 379 -20.24 -13.68 13.46
C GLU A 379 -20.01 -12.25 13.93
N LYS A 380 -18.88 -11.98 14.61
CA LYS A 380 -18.53 -10.62 15.04
C LYS A 380 -18.19 -9.69 13.90
N ALA A 381 -17.51 -10.16 12.85
CA ALA A 381 -17.28 -9.38 11.65
C ALA A 381 -18.61 -8.98 11.00
N PHE A 382 -19.55 -9.92 10.84
CA PHE A 382 -20.88 -9.62 10.31
C PHE A 382 -21.66 -8.65 11.19
N GLU A 383 -21.67 -8.85 12.52
CA GLU A 383 -22.30 -7.93 13.48
C GLU A 383 -21.75 -6.51 13.33
N GLY A 384 -20.42 -6.36 13.31
CA GLY A 384 -19.74 -5.07 13.17
C GLY A 384 -20.01 -4.41 11.84
N MET A 385 -19.92 -5.14 10.73
CA MET A 385 -20.20 -4.61 9.40
C MET A 385 -21.66 -4.18 9.27
N LYS A 386 -22.62 -5.03 9.65
CA LYS A 386 -24.05 -4.70 9.65
C LYS A 386 -24.34 -3.49 10.53
N HIS A 387 -23.77 -3.42 11.73
CA HIS A 387 -23.96 -2.27 12.60
C HIS A 387 -23.45 -1.00 11.94
N THR A 388 -22.23 -1.04 11.40
CA THR A 388 -21.57 0.11 10.77
C THR A 388 -22.37 0.65 9.59
N VAL A 389 -22.66 -0.18 8.58
CA VAL A 389 -23.37 0.28 7.36
C VAL A 389 -24.83 0.67 7.58
N MET A 390 -25.39 0.41 8.77
CA MET A 390 -26.76 0.77 9.13
C MET A 390 -26.85 1.92 10.13
N THR A 391 -25.73 2.36 10.71
CA THR A 391 -25.73 3.36 11.80
C THR A 391 -24.67 4.45 11.68
N GLU A 392 -23.58 4.22 10.93
CA GLU A 392 -22.59 5.23 10.56
C GLU A 392 -23.04 5.94 9.26
N SER A 393 -22.61 7.19 9.08
CA SER A 393 -22.87 7.94 7.85
C SER A 393 -22.05 7.40 6.67
N MET A 394 -22.63 7.48 5.47
CA MET A 394 -21.99 7.18 4.19
C MET A 394 -21.37 8.43 3.54
N ILE A 395 -21.44 9.59 4.20
CA ILE A 395 -20.82 10.83 3.73
C ILE A 395 -19.30 10.64 3.71
N PRO A 396 -18.62 10.84 2.56
CA PRO A 396 -17.17 10.69 2.48
C PRO A 396 -16.46 11.58 3.49
N TRP A 397 -15.41 11.06 4.13
CA TRP A 397 -14.57 11.81 5.09
C TRP A 397 -15.28 12.32 6.35
N TYR A 398 -16.49 11.84 6.64
CA TYR A 398 -17.23 12.18 7.86
C TYR A 398 -17.52 10.99 8.75
N ARG A 399 -16.79 10.89 9.87
CA ARG A 399 -17.06 9.87 10.88
C ARG A 399 -18.13 10.33 11.87
N GLY A 400 -19.33 9.79 11.73
CA GLY A 400 -20.44 10.13 12.62
C GLY A 400 -21.67 9.25 12.41
N PRO A 401 -22.70 9.43 13.26
CA PRO A 401 -23.94 8.68 13.10
C PRO A 401 -24.62 9.05 11.77
N LYS A 402 -25.40 8.11 11.25
CA LYS A 402 -26.18 8.30 10.04
C LYS A 402 -27.02 9.59 10.07
N THR A 403 -27.17 10.19 8.90
CA THR A 403 -27.87 11.44 8.62
C THR A 403 -29.11 11.17 7.76
N ALA A 404 -29.85 12.23 7.40
CA ALA A 404 -30.99 12.10 6.48
C ALA A 404 -30.58 11.72 5.04
N LEU A 405 -29.31 11.92 4.64
CA LEU A 405 -28.81 11.42 3.35
C LEU A 405 -28.71 9.89 3.35
N ASP A 406 -28.30 9.32 4.49
CA ASP A 406 -28.13 7.89 4.69
C ASP A 406 -29.49 7.21 4.79
N ASP A 407 -30.43 7.79 5.53
CA ASP A 407 -31.83 7.35 5.56
C ASP A 407 -32.44 7.34 4.15
N PHE A 408 -32.18 8.39 3.35
CA PHE A 408 -32.62 8.42 1.96
C PHE A 408 -32.04 7.27 1.14
N TYR A 409 -30.74 6.99 1.25
CA TYR A 409 -30.10 5.85 0.56
C TYR A 409 -30.75 4.53 0.97
N HIS A 410 -30.97 4.30 2.26
CA HIS A 410 -31.59 3.08 2.76
C HIS A 410 -33.03 2.87 2.27
N GLU A 411 -33.78 3.95 2.05
CA GLU A 411 -35.16 3.89 1.55
C GLU A 411 -35.25 3.79 0.02
N ASN A 412 -34.35 4.44 -0.72
CA ASN A 412 -34.49 4.66 -2.15
C ASN A 412 -33.44 3.92 -3.00
N GLY A 413 -32.30 3.54 -2.42
CA GLY A 413 -31.24 2.76 -3.08
C GLY A 413 -30.28 3.58 -3.95
N TRP A 414 -30.16 4.89 -3.75
CA TRP A 414 -29.05 5.71 -4.28
C TRP A 414 -28.75 6.90 -3.39
N PHE A 415 -27.50 7.35 -3.38
CA PHE A 415 -27.10 8.55 -2.65
C PHE A 415 -27.47 9.79 -3.47
N PRO A 416 -28.20 10.78 -2.92
CA PRO A 416 -28.78 11.85 -3.73
C PRO A 416 -27.76 12.95 -4.02
N ALA A 417 -27.59 13.24 -5.31
CA ALA A 417 -26.74 14.33 -5.81
C ALA A 417 -27.44 15.69 -5.77
N LEU A 418 -26.65 16.76 -5.90
CA LEU A 418 -27.12 18.14 -6.04
C LEU A 418 -26.96 18.63 -7.48
N HIS A 419 -27.88 19.49 -7.94
CA HIS A 419 -27.72 20.18 -9.22
C HIS A 419 -26.59 21.21 -9.16
N PRO A 420 -25.92 21.54 -10.28
CA PRO A 420 -24.88 22.55 -10.31
C PRO A 420 -25.35 23.88 -9.72
N GLY A 421 -24.64 24.36 -8.69
CA GLY A 421 -24.94 25.64 -8.02
C GLY A 421 -25.98 25.56 -6.90
N GLU A 422 -26.60 24.38 -6.67
CA GLU A 422 -27.38 24.17 -5.45
C GLU A 422 -26.47 24.17 -4.22
N LYS A 423 -27.02 24.65 -3.11
CA LYS A 423 -26.30 24.77 -1.86
C LYS A 423 -26.36 23.45 -1.09
N GLU A 424 -25.22 23.02 -0.58
CA GLU A 424 -25.16 21.92 0.38
C GLU A 424 -25.83 22.33 1.71
N GLU A 425 -26.78 21.52 2.17
CA GLU A 425 -27.57 21.74 3.37
C GLU A 425 -27.04 20.96 4.58
N PHE A 426 -26.28 19.89 4.35
CA PHE A 426 -25.68 19.06 5.40
C PHE A 426 -24.29 19.58 5.76
N THR A 427 -24.08 19.97 7.01
CA THR A 427 -22.79 20.51 7.49
C THR A 427 -21.71 19.44 7.62
N GLU A 428 -22.12 18.18 7.62
CA GLU A 428 -21.29 16.99 7.64
C GLU A 428 -20.57 16.76 6.29
N VAL A 429 -21.15 17.24 5.18
CA VAL A 429 -20.53 17.14 3.85
C VAL A 429 -19.42 18.19 3.74
N GLY A 430 -18.21 17.73 3.42
CA GLY A 430 -17.03 18.58 3.32
C GLY A 430 -17.10 19.58 2.15
N PRO A 431 -16.40 20.73 2.25
CA PRO A 431 -16.33 21.69 1.15
C PRO A 431 -15.47 21.20 -0.03
N PHE A 432 -14.56 20.27 0.23
CA PHE A 432 -13.69 19.65 -0.77
C PHE A 432 -14.19 18.25 -1.12
N GLU A 433 -14.29 17.37 -0.11
CA GLU A 433 -14.90 16.04 -0.24
C GLU A 433 -16.41 16.17 -0.12
N GLN A 434 -17.06 16.32 -1.28
CA GLN A 434 -18.50 16.52 -1.39
C GLN A 434 -19.24 15.17 -1.35
N ARG A 435 -20.48 15.11 -1.83
CA ARG A 435 -21.33 13.92 -1.72
C ARG A 435 -20.84 12.69 -2.49
N GLN A 436 -20.03 12.87 -3.55
CA GLN A 436 -19.53 11.77 -4.40
C GLN A 436 -20.64 10.76 -4.80
N ALA A 437 -21.84 11.26 -5.12
CA ALA A 437 -23.09 10.51 -5.05
C ALA A 437 -23.14 9.19 -5.86
N ALA A 438 -22.55 9.17 -7.06
CA ALA A 438 -22.50 7.97 -7.88
C ALA A 438 -21.46 6.97 -7.32
N ALA A 439 -20.28 7.44 -6.92
CA ALA A 439 -19.23 6.62 -6.32
C ALA A 439 -19.67 5.97 -4.99
N VAL A 440 -20.32 6.73 -4.10
CA VAL A 440 -20.89 6.17 -2.86
C VAL A 440 -21.93 5.09 -3.15
N THR A 441 -22.77 5.29 -4.17
CA THR A 441 -23.80 4.31 -4.55
C THR A 441 -23.19 3.01 -5.10
N THR A 442 -22.13 3.10 -5.92
CA THR A 442 -21.45 1.90 -6.47
C THR A 442 -20.63 1.19 -5.38
N ALA A 443 -19.90 1.94 -4.56
CA ALA A 443 -19.13 1.41 -3.43
C ALA A 443 -20.03 0.63 -2.45
N ALA A 444 -21.12 1.25 -2.00
CA ALA A 444 -22.07 0.61 -1.08
C ALA A 444 -22.72 -0.64 -1.65
N SER A 445 -22.95 -0.68 -2.98
CA SER A 445 -23.48 -1.87 -3.64
C SER A 445 -22.51 -3.06 -3.57
N TYR A 446 -21.21 -2.81 -3.72
CA TYR A 446 -20.19 -3.84 -3.59
C TYR A 446 -20.02 -4.29 -2.12
N ASP A 447 -20.01 -3.34 -1.19
CA ASP A 447 -19.88 -3.65 0.24
C ASP A 447 -21.09 -4.46 0.74
N ASP A 448 -22.30 -4.12 0.31
CA ASP A 448 -23.53 -4.87 0.61
C ASP A 448 -23.43 -6.32 0.07
N TRP A 449 -22.89 -6.54 -1.14
CA TRP A 449 -22.65 -7.91 -1.64
C TRP A 449 -21.68 -8.69 -0.76
N CYS A 450 -20.61 -8.04 -0.29
CA CYS A 450 -19.62 -8.67 0.60
C CYS A 450 -20.24 -9.06 1.94
N ILE A 451 -21.06 -8.19 2.53
CA ILE A 451 -21.80 -8.47 3.77
C ILE A 451 -22.81 -9.60 3.57
N ALA A 452 -23.45 -9.66 2.40
CA ALA A 452 -24.32 -10.78 2.04
C ALA A 452 -23.57 -12.12 2.06
N GLN A 453 -22.31 -12.17 1.61
CA GLN A 453 -21.51 -13.42 1.67
C GLN A 453 -21.25 -13.87 3.12
N LEU A 454 -20.98 -12.94 4.03
CA LEU A 454 -20.86 -13.25 5.46
C LEU A 454 -22.18 -13.80 6.02
N ALA A 455 -23.31 -13.15 5.71
CA ALA A 455 -24.64 -13.58 6.14
C ALA A 455 -24.99 -14.98 5.61
N LYS A 456 -24.66 -15.27 4.35
CA LYS A 456 -24.86 -16.57 3.70
C LYS A 456 -24.09 -17.67 4.43
N HIS A 457 -22.82 -17.43 4.76
CA HIS A 457 -22.00 -18.38 5.51
C HIS A 457 -22.57 -18.69 6.89
N LEU A 458 -23.14 -17.69 7.57
CA LEU A 458 -23.75 -17.83 8.90
C LEU A 458 -25.19 -18.40 8.87
N GLY A 459 -25.75 -18.66 7.68
CA GLY A 459 -27.14 -19.12 7.54
C GLY A 459 -28.19 -18.08 7.92
N LYS A 460 -27.86 -16.78 7.83
CA LYS A 460 -28.77 -15.66 8.14
C LYS A 460 -29.56 -15.25 6.88
N ASP A 461 -30.52 -16.07 6.48
CA ASP A 461 -31.21 -15.94 5.18
C ASP A 461 -31.91 -14.59 4.96
N GLU A 462 -32.50 -13.98 5.99
CA GLU A 462 -33.16 -12.66 5.88
C GLU A 462 -32.14 -11.55 5.61
N ASP A 463 -31.03 -11.55 6.35
CA ASP A 463 -29.94 -10.61 6.17
C ASP A 463 -29.23 -10.82 4.83
N TYR A 464 -29.01 -12.08 4.42
CA TYR A 464 -28.47 -12.41 3.11
C TYR A 464 -29.33 -11.80 2.00
N ARG A 465 -30.65 -12.00 2.01
CA ARG A 465 -31.54 -11.44 0.99
C ARG A 465 -31.53 -9.91 1.03
N PHE A 466 -31.60 -9.30 2.21
CA PHE A 466 -31.58 -7.85 2.35
C PHE A 466 -30.34 -7.21 1.72
N PHE A 467 -29.15 -7.72 2.05
CA PHE A 467 -27.89 -7.20 1.53
C PHE A 467 -27.66 -7.60 0.07
N GLN A 468 -28.08 -8.79 -0.34
CA GLN A 468 -28.01 -9.23 -1.74
C GLN A 468 -28.89 -8.36 -2.65
N ASP A 469 -30.10 -8.00 -2.22
CA ASP A 469 -30.98 -7.12 -3.00
C ASP A 469 -30.38 -5.71 -3.12
N ARG A 470 -29.85 -5.16 -2.01
CA ARG A 470 -29.14 -3.87 -2.00
C ARG A 470 -27.87 -3.89 -2.85
N SER A 471 -27.24 -5.04 -3.05
CA SER A 471 -26.04 -5.14 -3.90
C SER A 471 -26.28 -4.73 -5.36
N TYR A 472 -27.53 -4.64 -5.81
CA TYR A 472 -27.91 -4.17 -7.14
C TYR A 472 -28.26 -2.66 -7.20
N ASN A 473 -28.06 -1.91 -6.12
CA ASN A 473 -28.41 -0.48 -6.04
C ASN A 473 -27.68 0.39 -7.09
N TYR A 474 -26.49 0.00 -7.57
CA TYR A 474 -25.81 0.67 -8.69
C TYR A 474 -26.70 0.81 -9.94
N ARG A 475 -27.64 -0.12 -10.17
CA ARG A 475 -28.59 -0.04 -11.28
C ARG A 475 -29.51 1.18 -11.20
N ASN A 476 -29.76 1.69 -9.99
CA ASN A 476 -30.63 2.84 -9.80
C ASN A 476 -30.04 4.11 -10.40
N VAL A 477 -28.71 4.21 -10.52
CA VAL A 477 -28.02 5.36 -11.11
C VAL A 477 -27.48 5.06 -12.51
N PHE A 478 -27.75 3.89 -13.09
CA PHE A 478 -27.34 3.59 -14.47
C PHE A 478 -28.31 4.21 -15.48
N ASN A 479 -27.82 5.16 -16.27
CA ASN A 479 -28.58 5.77 -17.36
C ASN A 479 -28.43 4.92 -18.64
N LYS A 480 -29.53 4.29 -19.06
CA LYS A 480 -29.57 3.39 -20.23
C LYS A 480 -29.36 4.11 -21.56
N GLU A 481 -29.59 5.42 -21.64
CA GLU A 481 -29.43 6.19 -22.87
C GLU A 481 -27.97 6.57 -23.11
N THR A 482 -27.24 6.88 -22.04
CA THR A 482 -25.82 7.31 -22.11
C THR A 482 -24.83 6.17 -21.83
N HIS A 483 -25.31 5.10 -21.20
CA HIS A 483 -24.54 3.98 -20.65
C HIS A 483 -23.45 4.45 -19.68
N PHE A 484 -23.85 5.28 -18.72
CA PHE A 484 -23.03 5.72 -17.59
C PHE A 484 -23.79 5.59 -16.28
N PHE A 485 -23.06 5.40 -15.19
CA PHE A 485 -23.56 5.72 -13.86
C PHE A 485 -23.68 7.23 -13.72
N HIS A 486 -24.90 7.72 -13.90
CA HIS A 486 -25.28 9.12 -13.94
C HIS A 486 -25.89 9.50 -12.59
N PRO A 487 -25.32 10.47 -11.86
CA PRO A 487 -25.88 10.91 -10.58
C PRO A 487 -27.34 11.36 -10.72
N LYS A 488 -28.14 11.06 -9.70
CA LYS A 488 -29.55 11.45 -9.60
C LYS A 488 -29.79 12.30 -8.37
N ASP A 489 -30.69 13.27 -8.49
CA ASP A 489 -31.19 14.02 -7.34
C ASP A 489 -32.11 13.16 -6.46
N LYS A 490 -32.56 13.76 -5.35
CA LYS A 490 -33.49 13.13 -4.40
C LYS A 490 -34.88 12.84 -4.99
N ASP A 491 -35.26 13.51 -6.08
CA ASP A 491 -36.55 13.34 -6.76
C ASP A 491 -36.46 12.28 -7.88
N GLY A 492 -35.29 11.63 -8.03
CA GLY A 492 -35.03 10.58 -9.00
C GLY A 492 -34.72 11.07 -10.42
N LYS A 493 -34.45 12.37 -10.60
CA LYS A 493 -34.05 12.93 -11.90
C LYS A 493 -32.54 12.88 -12.05
N PHE A 494 -32.07 12.48 -13.23
CA PHE A 494 -30.67 12.61 -13.58
C PHE A 494 -30.24 14.08 -13.58
N ILE A 495 -29.04 14.35 -13.07
CA ILE A 495 -28.49 15.71 -13.01
C ILE A 495 -28.19 16.20 -14.42
N GLU A 496 -28.72 17.35 -14.83
CA GLU A 496 -28.51 17.93 -16.15
C GLU A 496 -28.30 19.46 -16.06
N PRO A 497 -27.44 20.06 -16.91
CA PRO A 497 -26.59 19.43 -17.92
C PRO A 497 -25.44 18.62 -17.32
N PHE A 498 -25.03 17.53 -17.97
CA PHE A 498 -23.92 16.68 -17.51
C PHE A 498 -22.84 16.44 -18.57
N ASP A 499 -21.58 16.71 -18.21
CA ASP A 499 -20.40 16.33 -18.97
C ASP A 499 -19.65 15.21 -18.23
N TYR A 500 -19.53 14.04 -18.87
CA TYR A 500 -18.93 12.84 -18.26
C TYR A 500 -17.42 12.94 -18.01
N ILE A 501 -16.74 13.95 -18.56
CA ILE A 501 -15.33 14.24 -18.27
C ILE A 501 -15.24 15.30 -17.16
N PHE A 502 -16.02 16.39 -17.26
CA PHE A 502 -15.77 17.62 -16.48
C PHE A 502 -16.77 17.93 -15.36
N SER A 503 -17.95 17.31 -15.34
CA SER A 503 -18.92 17.56 -14.27
C SER A 503 -18.41 17.05 -12.93
N GLY A 504 -18.74 17.78 -11.87
CA GLY A 504 -18.44 17.39 -10.49
C GLY A 504 -17.37 18.22 -9.78
N GLY A 505 -16.80 19.23 -10.44
CA GLY A 505 -15.79 20.10 -9.84
C GLY A 505 -14.41 19.46 -9.75
N ILE A 506 -13.56 19.97 -8.86
CA ILE A 506 -12.17 19.47 -8.70
C ILE A 506 -12.21 17.99 -8.29
N GLY A 507 -11.52 17.14 -9.05
CA GLY A 507 -11.51 15.68 -8.94
C GLY A 507 -12.87 15.03 -9.14
N ALA A 508 -13.83 15.72 -9.77
CA ALA A 508 -15.21 15.26 -9.94
C ALA A 508 -15.97 14.97 -8.62
N ARG A 509 -15.48 15.49 -7.47
CA ARG A 509 -15.89 15.17 -6.09
C ARG A 509 -17.36 15.39 -5.76
N ALA A 510 -18.11 16.19 -6.52
CA ALA A 510 -19.55 16.31 -6.32
C ALA A 510 -20.31 15.01 -6.62
N TYR A 511 -19.80 14.20 -7.55
CA TYR A 511 -20.52 13.05 -8.11
C TYR A 511 -19.72 11.75 -8.09
N PHE A 512 -18.40 11.82 -8.19
CA PHE A 512 -17.47 10.70 -8.18
C PHE A 512 -16.35 10.97 -7.18
N ASP A 513 -15.36 10.08 -7.08
CA ASP A 513 -14.23 10.25 -6.15
C ASP A 513 -12.90 10.18 -6.92
N GLU A 514 -12.12 11.26 -6.85
CA GLU A 514 -10.80 11.45 -7.49
C GLU A 514 -10.73 11.34 -9.03
N ASN A 515 -11.68 10.64 -9.65
CA ASN A 515 -11.78 10.35 -11.07
C ASN A 515 -13.17 10.65 -11.60
N ASN A 516 -13.28 10.80 -12.93
CA ASN A 516 -14.55 11.14 -13.57
C ASN A 516 -15.40 9.90 -13.90
N ALA A 517 -16.53 10.15 -14.58
CA ALA A 517 -17.50 9.11 -14.93
C ALA A 517 -16.93 8.00 -15.82
N TRP A 518 -15.88 8.27 -16.63
CA TRP A 518 -15.27 7.26 -17.48
C TRP A 518 -14.60 6.15 -16.68
N THR A 519 -14.00 6.48 -15.54
CA THR A 519 -13.40 5.50 -14.62
C THR A 519 -14.50 4.77 -13.84
N TYR A 520 -15.46 5.51 -13.27
CA TYR A 520 -16.53 4.93 -12.46
C TYR A 520 -17.53 4.09 -13.26
N ASN A 521 -17.56 4.19 -14.58
CA ASN A 521 -18.42 3.37 -15.44
C ASN A 521 -18.16 1.85 -15.30
N TRP A 522 -17.04 1.48 -14.67
CA TRP A 522 -16.58 0.11 -14.51
C TRP A 522 -16.60 -0.36 -13.07
N ASP A 523 -17.10 0.45 -12.14
CA ASP A 523 -17.07 0.20 -10.69
C ASP A 523 -18.20 -0.73 -10.21
N VAL A 524 -18.33 -1.88 -10.89
CA VAL A 524 -19.23 -2.99 -10.50
C VAL A 524 -18.42 -4.28 -10.60
N ARG A 525 -17.76 -4.64 -9.49
CA ARG A 525 -16.81 -5.76 -9.45
C ARG A 525 -17.47 -7.08 -9.03
N HIS A 526 -18.51 -7.03 -8.22
CA HIS A 526 -19.23 -8.20 -7.74
C HIS A 526 -20.18 -8.80 -8.79
N HIS A 527 -20.74 -7.99 -9.69
CA HIS A 527 -21.73 -8.40 -10.70
C HIS A 527 -21.33 -8.02 -12.14
N ILE A 528 -20.12 -8.39 -12.56
CA ILE A 528 -19.57 -8.02 -13.88
C ILE A 528 -20.43 -8.51 -15.06
N GLN A 529 -21.05 -9.69 -14.94
CA GLN A 529 -21.95 -10.18 -15.99
C GLN A 529 -23.19 -9.27 -16.14
N ASP A 530 -23.73 -8.77 -15.03
CA ASP A 530 -24.83 -7.80 -15.10
C ASP A 530 -24.38 -6.46 -15.69
N LEU A 531 -23.17 -6.01 -15.36
CA LEU A 531 -22.59 -4.82 -15.99
C LEU A 531 -22.52 -4.99 -17.51
N ILE A 532 -22.04 -6.14 -18.00
CA ILE A 532 -22.03 -6.47 -19.43
C ILE A 532 -23.44 -6.38 -20.03
N ASP A 533 -24.45 -6.93 -19.33
CA ASP A 533 -25.84 -6.91 -19.79
C ASP A 533 -26.44 -5.49 -19.81
N LEU A 534 -26.07 -4.62 -18.86
CA LEU A 534 -26.45 -3.20 -18.84
C LEU A 534 -25.91 -2.41 -20.04
N PHE A 535 -24.73 -2.78 -20.56
CA PHE A 535 -24.20 -2.24 -21.81
C PHE A 535 -24.87 -2.83 -23.06
N GLY A 536 -25.68 -3.90 -22.92
CA GLY A 536 -26.32 -4.58 -24.05
C GLY A 536 -25.53 -5.79 -24.56
N GLY A 537 -24.67 -6.39 -23.72
CA GLY A 537 -23.91 -7.60 -24.01
C GLY A 537 -22.45 -7.33 -24.37
N ASN A 538 -21.72 -8.40 -24.71
CA ASN A 538 -20.25 -8.36 -24.88
C ASN A 538 -19.78 -7.31 -25.90
N THR A 539 -20.44 -7.18 -27.05
CA THR A 539 -19.95 -6.29 -28.13
C THR A 539 -20.01 -4.81 -27.71
N PRO A 540 -21.17 -4.25 -27.30
CA PRO A 540 -21.21 -2.87 -26.82
C PRO A 540 -20.30 -2.62 -25.61
N PHE A 541 -20.23 -3.57 -24.69
CA PHE A 541 -19.34 -3.49 -23.53
C PHE A 541 -17.87 -3.34 -23.96
N ILE A 542 -17.41 -4.17 -24.89
CA ILE A 542 -16.05 -4.13 -25.42
C ILE A 542 -15.79 -2.85 -26.21
N GLU A 543 -16.75 -2.36 -26.98
CA GLU A 543 -16.62 -1.10 -27.72
C GLU A 543 -16.48 0.09 -26.77
N ARG A 544 -17.27 0.14 -25.70
CA ARG A 544 -17.13 1.17 -24.67
C ARG A 544 -15.80 1.06 -23.92
N LEU A 545 -15.35 -0.16 -23.63
CA LEU A 545 -14.06 -0.39 -22.97
C LEU A 545 -12.89 -0.01 -23.88
N ASP A 546 -12.97 -0.28 -25.18
CA ASP A 546 -12.01 0.21 -26.16
C ASP A 546 -12.00 1.74 -26.22
N GLN A 547 -13.18 2.37 -26.16
CA GLN A 547 -13.34 3.83 -26.18
C GLN A 547 -12.64 4.48 -24.98
N LEU A 548 -12.74 3.92 -23.77
CA LEU A 548 -12.04 4.43 -22.58
C LEU A 548 -10.55 4.70 -22.84
N PHE A 549 -9.87 3.77 -23.53
CA PHE A 549 -8.43 3.85 -23.78
C PHE A 549 -8.03 4.80 -24.91
N VAL A 550 -8.98 5.41 -25.62
CA VAL A 550 -8.72 6.31 -26.76
C VAL A 550 -9.47 7.63 -26.69
N GLU A 551 -10.46 7.76 -25.82
CA GLU A 551 -11.19 9.00 -25.59
C GLU A 551 -10.24 10.09 -25.09
N ASP A 552 -10.22 11.23 -25.77
CA ASP A 552 -9.27 12.29 -25.48
C ASP A 552 -9.71 13.16 -24.27
N MET A 553 -8.77 13.91 -23.69
CA MET A 553 -9.00 14.78 -22.52
C MET A 553 -9.85 16.02 -22.82
N LYS A 554 -10.18 16.30 -24.08
CA LYS A 554 -10.89 17.48 -24.61
C LYS A 554 -10.27 18.85 -24.27
N MET A 555 -9.12 18.89 -23.60
CA MET A 555 -8.33 20.09 -23.31
C MET A 555 -6.84 19.76 -23.16
N SER A 556 -6.01 20.78 -22.92
CA SER A 556 -4.58 20.56 -22.69
C SER A 556 -4.32 19.85 -21.36
N LYS A 557 -3.27 19.02 -21.31
CA LYS A 557 -2.97 18.16 -20.15
C LYS A 557 -2.89 18.93 -18.82
N TRP A 558 -2.26 20.10 -18.79
CA TRP A 558 -2.12 20.86 -17.55
C TRP A 558 -3.47 21.40 -17.05
N GLN A 559 -4.40 21.74 -17.95
CA GLN A 559 -5.75 22.16 -17.57
C GLN A 559 -6.57 20.98 -17.05
N TYR A 560 -6.45 19.83 -17.73
CA TYR A 560 -7.09 18.60 -17.30
C TYR A 560 -6.64 18.22 -15.88
N TYR A 561 -5.33 18.20 -15.62
CA TYR A 561 -4.79 17.87 -14.30
C TYR A 561 -5.04 18.94 -13.24
N ALA A 562 -5.23 20.21 -13.62
CA ALA A 562 -5.66 21.22 -12.66
C ALA A 562 -7.11 20.99 -12.17
N LEU A 563 -7.94 20.34 -13.00
CA LEU A 563 -9.30 19.95 -12.64
C LEU A 563 -9.38 18.55 -12.04
N HIS A 564 -8.60 17.59 -12.54
CA HIS A 564 -8.53 16.20 -12.09
C HIS A 564 -7.09 15.86 -11.67
N PRO A 565 -6.63 16.35 -10.51
CA PRO A 565 -5.24 16.20 -10.07
C PRO A 565 -4.85 14.75 -9.78
N ASP A 566 -5.83 13.94 -9.39
CA ASP A 566 -5.64 12.54 -8.99
C ASP A 566 -5.66 11.58 -10.22
N ALA A 567 -6.19 12.05 -11.35
CA ALA A 567 -6.35 11.29 -12.59
C ALA A 567 -5.05 11.23 -13.42
N THR A 568 -3.96 10.71 -12.84
CA THR A 568 -2.61 10.64 -13.42
C THR A 568 -2.34 9.35 -14.21
N GLY A 569 -1.29 9.33 -15.03
CA GLY A 569 -0.94 8.15 -15.83
C GLY A 569 -1.96 7.80 -16.93
N ASN A 570 -2.60 8.79 -17.55
CA ASN A 570 -3.74 8.53 -18.44
C ASN A 570 -3.35 7.83 -19.74
N VAL A 571 -4.23 6.92 -20.16
CA VAL A 571 -4.27 6.34 -21.52
C VAL A 571 -5.68 6.54 -22.05
N GLY A 572 -5.90 7.62 -22.80
CA GLY A 572 -7.26 8.11 -23.06
C GLY A 572 -7.86 8.67 -21.77
N GLN A 573 -9.03 8.17 -21.37
CA GLN A 573 -9.67 8.44 -20.08
C GLN A 573 -9.38 7.36 -19.01
N PHE A 574 -8.70 6.25 -19.36
CA PHE A 574 -8.20 5.31 -18.34
C PHE A 574 -7.09 5.97 -17.51
N VAL A 575 -7.09 5.76 -16.19
CA VAL A 575 -6.16 6.37 -15.24
C VAL A 575 -5.32 5.28 -14.57
N MET A 576 -4.02 5.15 -14.88
CA MET A 576 -3.19 4.14 -14.20
C MET A 576 -2.81 4.57 -12.77
N GLY A 577 -2.77 5.87 -12.49
CA GLY A 577 -2.29 6.41 -11.21
C GLY A 577 -3.29 6.37 -10.06
N ASN A 578 -4.42 5.68 -10.19
CA ASN A 578 -5.46 5.64 -9.16
C ASN A 578 -6.28 4.33 -9.22
N GLU A 579 -6.75 3.91 -8.06
CA GLU A 579 -7.21 2.59 -7.63
C GLU A 579 -8.47 2.08 -8.34
N PRO A 580 -9.51 2.92 -8.59
CA PRO A 580 -10.73 2.50 -9.27
C PRO A 580 -10.47 1.92 -10.66
N SER A 581 -9.30 2.19 -11.25
CA SER A 581 -8.94 1.74 -12.59
C SER A 581 -8.28 0.35 -12.65
N PHE A 582 -7.70 -0.16 -11.56
CA PHE A 582 -6.77 -1.30 -11.61
C PHE A 582 -7.37 -2.56 -12.25
N HIS A 583 -8.66 -2.84 -12.00
CA HIS A 583 -9.33 -4.03 -12.53
C HIS A 583 -9.79 -3.88 -13.99
N ILE A 584 -9.96 -2.65 -14.49
CA ILE A 584 -10.60 -2.37 -15.78
C ILE A 584 -9.97 -3.13 -16.97
N PRO A 585 -8.62 -3.21 -17.12
CA PRO A 585 -8.03 -3.91 -18.26
C PRO A 585 -8.32 -5.41 -18.25
N TYR A 586 -8.64 -6.00 -17.11
CA TYR A 586 -8.99 -7.42 -16.97
C TYR A 586 -10.44 -7.71 -17.39
N LEU A 587 -11.29 -6.70 -17.55
CA LEU A 587 -12.70 -6.88 -17.92
C LEU A 587 -12.88 -7.46 -19.34
N TYR A 588 -11.89 -7.34 -20.24
CA TYR A 588 -11.96 -8.02 -21.54
C TYR A 588 -12.01 -9.56 -21.41
N ASN A 589 -11.48 -10.13 -20.33
CA ASN A 589 -11.59 -11.57 -20.07
C ASN A 589 -13.05 -11.98 -19.81
N TYR A 590 -13.84 -11.14 -19.15
CA TYR A 590 -15.25 -11.38 -18.88
C TYR A 590 -16.13 -11.27 -20.14
N ALA A 591 -15.69 -10.48 -21.12
CA ALA A 591 -16.38 -10.29 -22.39
C ALA A 591 -15.84 -11.16 -23.54
N GLY A 592 -14.94 -12.12 -23.26
CA GLY A 592 -14.44 -13.09 -24.23
C GLY A 592 -13.40 -12.57 -25.23
N GLN A 593 -12.62 -11.54 -24.87
CA GLN A 593 -11.49 -11.03 -25.67
C GLN A 593 -10.18 -10.92 -24.88
N PRO A 594 -9.67 -12.03 -24.30
CA PRO A 594 -8.52 -12.00 -23.39
C PRO A 594 -7.22 -11.43 -23.96
N TRP A 595 -7.03 -11.52 -25.29
CA TRP A 595 -5.87 -10.91 -25.94
C TRP A 595 -5.82 -9.39 -25.79
N LYS A 596 -6.96 -8.72 -25.53
CA LYS A 596 -6.97 -7.28 -25.23
C LYS A 596 -6.47 -7.00 -23.82
N THR A 597 -6.85 -7.79 -22.81
CA THR A 597 -6.24 -7.73 -21.46
C THR A 597 -4.72 -7.90 -21.54
N GLN A 598 -4.25 -8.94 -22.22
CA GLN A 598 -2.82 -9.22 -22.39
C GLN A 598 -2.05 -8.03 -22.99
N LYS A 599 -2.62 -7.41 -24.03
CA LYS A 599 -2.03 -6.21 -24.65
C LYS A 599 -2.00 -5.02 -23.68
N ARG A 600 -3.13 -4.73 -23.01
CA ARG A 600 -3.30 -3.54 -22.17
C ARG A 600 -2.43 -3.61 -20.93
N ILE A 601 -2.44 -4.72 -20.20
CA ILE A 601 -1.62 -4.88 -18.98
C ILE A 601 -0.13 -4.73 -19.29
N ARG A 602 0.36 -5.35 -20.36
CA ARG A 602 1.78 -5.23 -20.77
C ARG A 602 2.14 -3.82 -21.20
N MET A 603 1.23 -3.09 -21.85
CA MET A 603 1.42 -1.69 -22.21
C MET A 603 1.45 -0.78 -20.97
N LEU A 604 0.53 -0.98 -20.02
CA LEU A 604 0.43 -0.17 -18.81
C LEU A 604 1.64 -0.35 -17.90
N MET A 605 2.07 -1.60 -17.66
CA MET A 605 3.27 -1.88 -16.88
C MET A 605 4.53 -1.24 -17.48
N GLU A 606 4.70 -1.33 -18.80
CA GLU A 606 5.84 -0.72 -19.51
C GLU A 606 5.82 0.81 -19.44
N SER A 607 4.64 1.42 -19.54
CA SER A 607 4.52 2.88 -19.67
C SER A 607 4.70 3.61 -18.34
N TRP A 608 4.25 2.99 -17.24
CA TRP A 608 3.99 3.71 -15.99
C TRP A 608 4.80 3.23 -14.79
N PHE A 609 5.45 2.07 -14.88
CA PHE A 609 6.24 1.50 -13.80
C PHE A 609 7.70 1.39 -14.22
N ARG A 610 8.54 2.28 -13.68
CA ARG A 610 9.93 2.46 -14.13
C ARG A 610 10.90 2.38 -12.95
N ASN A 611 12.12 1.96 -13.20
CA ASN A 611 13.19 1.97 -12.18
C ASN A 611 13.84 3.37 -12.08
N ASP A 612 13.05 4.39 -11.73
CA ASP A 612 13.55 5.76 -11.53
C ASP A 612 12.70 6.53 -10.51
N LEU A 613 13.16 7.73 -10.14
CA LEU A 613 12.52 8.58 -9.12
C LEU A 613 11.07 8.95 -9.45
N MET A 614 10.68 8.92 -10.73
CA MET A 614 9.32 9.20 -11.20
C MET A 614 8.62 7.91 -11.69
N GLY A 615 9.04 6.76 -11.14
CA GLY A 615 8.66 5.44 -11.59
C GLY A 615 7.32 4.92 -11.09
N VAL A 616 6.53 5.76 -10.40
CA VAL A 616 5.15 5.52 -9.98
C VAL A 616 4.30 6.64 -10.56
N CYS A 617 3.18 6.30 -11.21
CA CYS A 617 2.44 7.25 -12.04
C CYS A 617 1.38 8.07 -11.30
N GLY A 618 1.07 7.73 -10.06
CA GLY A 618 0.14 8.42 -9.15
C GLY A 618 0.52 8.09 -7.72
N ASP A 619 -0.41 8.21 -6.77
CA ASP A 619 -0.12 7.80 -5.40
C ASP A 619 0.09 6.27 -5.31
N GLU A 620 0.96 5.80 -4.41
CA GLU A 620 1.24 4.35 -4.28
C GLU A 620 0.25 3.64 -3.36
N ASP A 621 -0.36 4.44 -2.47
CA ASP A 621 -1.46 4.10 -1.58
C ASP A 621 -1.24 2.85 -0.73
N GLY A 622 -0.09 2.88 -0.04
CA GLY A 622 0.22 1.98 1.05
C GLY A 622 0.36 0.52 0.64
N GLY A 623 0.77 0.26 -0.59
CA GLY A 623 0.88 -1.08 -1.17
C GLY A 623 -0.21 -1.41 -2.17
N GLY A 624 -1.28 -0.59 -2.31
CA GLY A 624 -2.38 -0.82 -3.25
C GLY A 624 -1.90 -0.94 -4.69
N MET A 625 -1.24 0.10 -5.21
CA MET A 625 -0.71 0.11 -6.58
C MET A 625 0.42 -0.91 -6.78
N SER A 626 1.30 -1.04 -5.78
CA SER A 626 2.40 -2.01 -5.85
C SER A 626 1.90 -3.46 -5.89
N ALA A 627 0.86 -3.80 -5.13
CA ALA A 627 0.26 -5.13 -5.18
C ALA A 627 -0.40 -5.41 -6.55
N PHE A 628 -1.02 -4.40 -7.18
CA PHE A 628 -1.49 -4.51 -8.56
C PHE A 628 -0.33 -4.86 -9.51
N TYR A 629 0.81 -4.18 -9.38
CA TYR A 629 1.99 -4.46 -10.21
C TYR A 629 2.52 -5.87 -9.97
N VAL A 630 2.66 -6.30 -8.71
CA VAL A 630 3.13 -7.65 -8.35
C VAL A 630 2.25 -8.71 -9.01
N PHE A 631 0.93 -8.65 -8.81
CA PHE A 631 -0.01 -9.58 -9.44
C PHE A 631 0.10 -9.58 -10.97
N SER A 632 0.03 -8.39 -11.58
CA SER A 632 0.06 -8.23 -13.03
C SER A 632 1.37 -8.74 -13.64
N ALA A 633 2.51 -8.53 -12.97
CA ALA A 633 3.82 -9.01 -13.39
C ALA A 633 3.95 -10.54 -13.31
N LEU A 634 3.31 -11.17 -12.31
CA LEU A 634 3.16 -12.62 -12.21
C LEU A 634 2.21 -13.20 -13.28
N GLY A 635 1.37 -12.35 -13.86
CA GLY A 635 0.49 -12.67 -14.98
C GLY A 635 -0.97 -12.97 -14.59
N PHE A 636 -1.42 -12.59 -13.39
CA PHE A 636 -2.81 -12.77 -12.95
C PHE A 636 -3.24 -11.75 -11.89
N TYR A 637 -4.53 -11.47 -11.74
CA TYR A 637 -5.05 -10.44 -10.83
C TYR A 637 -6.40 -10.81 -10.19
N PRO A 638 -6.65 -10.49 -8.91
CA PRO A 638 -7.94 -10.66 -8.25
C PRO A 638 -8.89 -9.50 -8.60
N VAL A 639 -9.68 -9.64 -9.67
CA VAL A 639 -10.57 -8.58 -10.16
C VAL A 639 -11.67 -8.21 -9.15
N SER A 640 -12.17 -9.21 -8.41
CA SER A 640 -13.29 -9.07 -7.49
C SER A 640 -12.92 -9.73 -6.16
N PRO A 641 -12.21 -9.02 -5.25
CA PRO A 641 -12.00 -9.51 -3.89
C PRO A 641 -13.32 -9.99 -3.29
N GLY A 642 -13.32 -11.13 -2.62
CA GLY A 642 -14.53 -11.85 -2.23
C GLY A 642 -14.86 -13.01 -3.16
N VAL A 643 -14.54 -12.96 -4.45
CA VAL A 643 -14.60 -14.13 -5.34
C VAL A 643 -13.21 -14.80 -5.36
N PRO A 644 -13.06 -16.07 -4.94
CA PRO A 644 -11.77 -16.73 -4.75
C PRO A 644 -11.20 -17.24 -6.08
N VAL A 645 -11.09 -16.36 -7.06
CA VAL A 645 -10.52 -16.61 -8.39
C VAL A 645 -9.51 -15.53 -8.74
N TYR A 646 -8.55 -15.91 -9.58
CA TYR A 646 -7.58 -15.01 -10.16
C TYR A 646 -7.72 -15.03 -11.67
N THR A 647 -7.79 -13.85 -12.26
CA THR A 647 -7.99 -13.66 -13.70
C THR A 647 -6.62 -13.51 -14.39
N ILE A 648 -6.38 -14.28 -15.46
CA ILE A 648 -5.11 -14.34 -16.18
C ILE A 648 -4.92 -13.07 -17.02
N GLY A 649 -3.77 -12.44 -16.86
CA GLY A 649 -3.28 -11.31 -17.66
C GLY A 649 -2.22 -11.75 -18.67
N SER A 650 -1.02 -11.18 -18.58
CA SER A 650 0.15 -11.58 -19.36
C SER A 650 1.42 -11.37 -18.52
N PRO A 651 2.17 -12.44 -18.20
CA PRO A 651 3.33 -12.37 -17.30
C PRO A 651 4.49 -11.57 -17.90
N LEU A 652 5.38 -11.09 -17.02
CA LEU A 652 6.64 -10.44 -17.38
C LEU A 652 7.84 -11.40 -17.39
N PHE A 653 7.82 -12.40 -16.51
CA PHE A 653 8.97 -13.28 -16.25
C PHE A 653 8.81 -14.63 -16.93
N ASP A 654 9.92 -15.24 -17.34
CA ASP A 654 9.95 -16.60 -17.91
C ASP A 654 9.41 -17.62 -16.91
N LYS A 655 9.69 -17.43 -15.62
CA LYS A 655 9.18 -18.27 -14.54
C LYS A 655 9.03 -17.47 -13.25
N SER A 656 7.94 -17.75 -12.53
CA SER A 656 7.70 -17.22 -11.18
C SER A 656 7.22 -18.33 -10.26
N GLU A 657 7.78 -18.42 -9.06
CA GLU A 657 7.42 -19.40 -8.03
C GLU A 657 6.92 -18.67 -6.78
N ILE A 658 5.71 -18.98 -6.33
CA ILE A 658 5.12 -18.47 -5.09
C ILE A 658 5.21 -19.57 -4.03
N GLN A 659 5.97 -19.30 -2.97
CA GLN A 659 6.08 -20.16 -1.80
C GLN A 659 4.87 -19.92 -0.89
N LEU A 660 4.02 -20.93 -0.72
CA LEU A 660 2.77 -20.82 0.01
C LEU A 660 2.95 -21.22 1.48
N ALA A 661 2.12 -20.67 2.36
CA ALA A 661 2.19 -20.94 3.80
C ALA A 661 2.01 -22.42 4.17
N ASN A 662 1.36 -23.22 3.31
CA ASN A 662 1.19 -24.66 3.51
C ASN A 662 2.41 -25.50 3.05
N GLY A 663 3.53 -24.85 2.71
CA GLY A 663 4.78 -25.49 2.27
C GLY A 663 4.79 -25.93 0.81
N LYS A 664 3.72 -25.68 0.05
CA LYS A 664 3.66 -25.95 -1.38
C LYS A 664 4.16 -24.77 -2.20
N VAL A 665 4.40 -25.02 -3.48
CA VAL A 665 4.82 -24.01 -4.45
C VAL A 665 3.84 -23.98 -5.60
N PHE A 666 3.34 -22.81 -5.94
CA PHE A 666 2.63 -22.57 -7.20
C PHE A 666 3.58 -21.89 -8.18
N THR A 667 3.71 -22.48 -9.37
CA THR A 667 4.67 -22.04 -10.39
C THR A 667 3.93 -21.56 -11.64
N MET A 668 4.27 -20.36 -12.10
CA MET A 668 3.89 -19.85 -13.42
C MET A 668 5.11 -19.98 -14.34
N ILE A 669 4.96 -20.62 -15.50
CA ILE A 669 6.01 -20.70 -16.53
C ILE A 669 5.47 -20.07 -17.81
N ALA A 670 6.16 -19.07 -18.35
CA ALA A 670 5.78 -18.36 -19.56
C ALA A 670 6.78 -18.62 -20.69
N HIS A 671 6.55 -19.69 -21.44
CA HIS A 671 7.46 -20.11 -22.50
C HIS A 671 7.56 -19.07 -23.62
N GLY A 672 8.79 -18.57 -23.82
CA GLY A 672 9.11 -17.62 -24.87
C GLY A 672 8.55 -16.22 -24.62
N VAL A 673 8.21 -15.88 -23.37
CA VAL A 673 7.75 -14.53 -23.01
C VAL A 673 8.83 -13.50 -23.37
N SER A 674 8.40 -12.42 -23.99
CA SER A 674 9.25 -11.27 -24.27
C SER A 674 8.40 -10.01 -24.36
N TRP A 675 9.03 -8.87 -24.64
CA TRP A 675 8.28 -7.66 -24.99
C TRP A 675 7.38 -7.87 -26.22
N GLU A 676 7.84 -8.61 -27.22
CA GLU A 676 7.08 -8.94 -28.43
C GLU A 676 6.06 -10.06 -28.13
N ASN A 677 6.51 -11.13 -27.49
CA ASN A 677 5.72 -12.32 -27.19
C ASN A 677 4.88 -12.13 -25.91
N LYS A 678 3.81 -11.35 -26.02
CA LYS A 678 2.89 -11.06 -24.91
C LYS A 678 1.55 -11.81 -24.94
N TYR A 679 1.26 -12.48 -26.05
CA TYR A 679 -0.04 -13.11 -26.26
C TYR A 679 0.00 -14.59 -25.93
N ILE A 680 -0.94 -15.07 -25.11
CA ILE A 680 -1.06 -16.48 -24.76
C ILE A 680 -1.65 -17.24 -25.96
N GLN A 681 -0.91 -18.23 -26.46
CA GLN A 681 -1.31 -19.09 -27.56
C GLN A 681 -2.03 -20.36 -27.07
N SER A 682 -1.57 -20.90 -25.96
CA SER A 682 -2.16 -22.05 -25.26
C SER A 682 -1.70 -22.05 -23.81
N ALA A 683 -2.40 -22.77 -22.93
CA ALA A 683 -1.99 -22.96 -21.55
C ALA A 683 -2.16 -24.42 -21.11
N LYS A 684 -1.42 -24.80 -20.07
CA LYS A 684 -1.60 -26.06 -19.35
C LYS A 684 -1.61 -25.81 -17.85
N LEU A 685 -2.50 -26.47 -17.13
CA LEU A 685 -2.50 -26.50 -15.67
C LEU A 685 -2.19 -27.93 -15.22
N ASN A 686 -1.07 -28.10 -14.52
CA ASN A 686 -0.59 -29.40 -14.06
C ASN A 686 -0.48 -30.43 -15.21
N GLY A 687 -0.05 -29.98 -16.39
CA GLY A 687 0.12 -30.79 -17.60
C GLY A 687 -1.14 -31.01 -18.43
N ALA A 688 -2.33 -30.71 -17.91
CA ALA A 688 -3.59 -30.80 -18.64
C ALA A 688 -3.86 -29.53 -19.46
N GLU A 689 -4.45 -29.65 -20.64
CA GLU A 689 -4.84 -28.50 -21.46
C GLU A 689 -5.75 -27.54 -20.68
N TYR A 690 -5.45 -26.24 -20.78
CA TYR A 690 -6.15 -25.21 -20.03
C TYR A 690 -6.61 -24.09 -20.97
N ASN A 691 -7.92 -23.93 -21.08
CA ASN A 691 -8.56 -22.95 -21.96
C ASN A 691 -9.51 -22.01 -21.21
N LYS A 692 -9.17 -21.69 -19.96
CA LYS A 692 -9.85 -20.67 -19.14
C LYS A 692 -8.93 -19.48 -18.93
N THR A 693 -9.52 -18.30 -18.74
CA THR A 693 -8.79 -17.04 -18.48
C THR A 693 -8.69 -16.74 -16.99
N TRP A 694 -8.86 -17.73 -16.13
CA TRP A 694 -8.89 -17.61 -14.68
C TRP A 694 -8.61 -18.97 -14.06
N PHE A 695 -8.21 -19.00 -12.78
CA PHE A 695 -8.10 -20.19 -11.94
C PHE A 695 -8.54 -19.87 -10.51
N THR A 696 -8.86 -20.89 -9.71
CA THR A 696 -9.35 -20.68 -8.33
C THR A 696 -8.20 -20.45 -7.36
N HIS A 697 -8.50 -19.86 -6.21
CA HIS A 697 -7.57 -19.81 -5.08
C HIS A 697 -7.19 -21.21 -4.60
N GLU A 698 -8.12 -22.17 -4.65
CA GLU A 698 -7.84 -23.57 -4.31
C GLU A 698 -6.80 -24.20 -5.28
N ASP A 699 -6.85 -23.88 -6.58
CA ASP A 699 -5.85 -24.32 -7.56
C ASP A 699 -4.45 -23.82 -7.18
N VAL A 700 -4.34 -22.57 -6.71
CA VAL A 700 -3.06 -22.03 -6.21
C VAL A 700 -2.63 -22.77 -4.95
N MET A 701 -3.52 -22.91 -3.96
CA MET A 701 -3.22 -23.53 -2.67
C MET A 701 -2.90 -25.03 -2.78
N LYS A 702 -3.32 -25.69 -3.86
CA LYS A 702 -2.90 -27.05 -4.19
C LYS A 702 -1.45 -27.13 -4.65
N GLY A 703 -0.82 -26.01 -5.00
CA GLY A 703 0.47 -25.92 -5.65
C GLY A 703 0.42 -26.40 -7.11
N GLY A 704 1.58 -26.59 -7.72
CA GLY A 704 1.70 -27.12 -9.07
C GLY A 704 2.15 -26.08 -10.08
N THR A 705 1.79 -26.26 -11.35
CA THR A 705 2.36 -25.47 -12.44
C THR A 705 1.29 -25.05 -13.46
N LEU A 706 1.20 -23.74 -13.72
CA LEU A 706 0.51 -23.17 -14.86
C LEU A 706 1.56 -22.79 -15.92
N GLU A 707 1.52 -23.48 -17.06
CA GLU A 707 2.39 -23.22 -18.21
C GLU A 707 1.61 -22.40 -19.24
N LEU A 708 2.18 -21.28 -19.68
CA LEU A 708 1.67 -20.40 -20.72
C LEU A 708 2.63 -20.42 -21.91
N PHE A 709 2.11 -20.64 -23.11
CA PHE A 709 2.90 -20.63 -24.34
C PHE A 709 2.68 -19.30 -25.06
N MET A 710 3.71 -18.47 -25.12
CA MET A 710 3.59 -17.08 -25.55
C MET A 710 3.87 -16.90 -27.05
N GLY A 711 3.30 -15.86 -27.65
CA GLY A 711 3.49 -15.50 -29.06
C GLY A 711 3.31 -14.01 -29.32
N ASP A 712 3.75 -13.55 -30.49
CA ASP A 712 3.81 -12.13 -30.89
C ASP A 712 2.49 -11.59 -31.49
N ARG A 713 1.51 -12.47 -31.70
CA ARG A 713 0.19 -12.15 -32.23
C ARG A 713 -0.93 -12.73 -31.37
N PRO A 714 -2.08 -12.04 -31.25
CA PRO A 714 -3.25 -12.56 -30.55
C PRO A 714 -3.70 -13.93 -31.06
N ASN A 715 -3.84 -14.91 -30.17
CA ASN A 715 -4.68 -16.08 -30.45
C ASN A 715 -6.13 -15.77 -30.08
N LYS A 716 -6.97 -15.53 -31.09
CA LYS A 716 -8.40 -15.22 -30.89
C LYS A 716 -9.27 -16.44 -30.52
N LYS A 717 -8.66 -17.62 -30.36
CA LYS A 717 -9.35 -18.87 -30.00
C LYS A 717 -9.06 -19.34 -28.58
N TRP A 718 -7.98 -18.87 -27.95
CA TRP A 718 -7.64 -19.27 -26.58
C TRP A 718 -8.43 -18.42 -25.58
N GLY A 719 -8.93 -19.05 -24.52
CA GLY A 719 -9.70 -18.38 -23.47
C GLY A 719 -11.03 -17.80 -23.98
N VAL A 720 -11.64 -18.47 -24.97
CA VAL A 720 -12.94 -18.11 -25.54
C VAL A 720 -13.83 -19.33 -25.56
N GLY A 721 -15.11 -19.16 -25.23
CA GLY A 721 -16.12 -20.21 -25.25
C GLY A 721 -16.75 -20.45 -23.88
N GLU A 722 -17.59 -21.47 -23.81
CA GLU A 722 -18.31 -21.85 -22.59
C GLU A 722 -17.33 -22.18 -21.46
N GLY A 723 -17.53 -21.56 -20.30
CA GLY A 723 -16.68 -21.76 -19.10
C GLY A 723 -15.28 -21.12 -19.17
N ALA A 724 -14.93 -20.42 -20.24
CA ALA A 724 -13.63 -19.77 -20.37
C ALA A 724 -13.53 -18.45 -19.58
N ASN A 725 -14.64 -17.69 -19.53
CA ASN A 725 -14.73 -16.42 -18.83
C ASN A 725 -14.76 -16.63 -17.30
N PRO A 726 -14.25 -15.68 -16.48
CA PRO A 726 -14.31 -15.79 -15.03
C PRO A 726 -15.75 -15.69 -14.51
N PRO A 727 -16.04 -16.27 -13.32
CA PRO A 727 -17.37 -16.18 -12.71
C PRO A 727 -17.69 -14.75 -12.25
N SER A 728 -18.98 -14.45 -12.13
CA SER A 728 -19.52 -13.16 -11.67
C SER A 728 -20.55 -13.39 -10.57
N GLY A 729 -20.30 -12.91 -9.35
CA GLY A 729 -21.29 -12.74 -8.26
C GLY A 729 -21.87 -14.00 -7.61
N GLU A 730 -22.00 -15.10 -8.34
CA GLU A 730 -22.46 -16.39 -7.85
C GLU A 730 -21.28 -17.37 -7.83
N PHE A 731 -21.04 -17.95 -6.65
CA PHE A 731 -20.06 -19.01 -6.50
C PHE A 731 -20.50 -20.21 -7.34
N VAL A 732 -19.58 -20.73 -8.15
CA VAL A 732 -19.70 -22.08 -8.69
C VAL A 732 -19.35 -23.01 -7.53
N ASP A 733 -20.38 -23.64 -6.95
CA ASP A 733 -20.22 -24.71 -5.95
C ASP A 733 -19.40 -25.90 -6.50
#